data_AF-A0AAV2LMZ1-F1
#
_entry.id   AF-A0AAV2LMZ1-F1
#
_cell.length_a   1.000
_cell.length_b   1.000
_cell.length_c   1.000
_cell.angle_alpha   90.00
_cell.angle_beta   90.00
_cell.angle_gamma   90.00
#
_symmetry.space_group_name_H-M   'P 1'
#
loop_
_entity.id
_entity.type
_entity.pdbx_description
1 polymer ?
#
loop_
_entity_poly.entity_id
_entity_poly.type
_entity_poly.pdbx_seq_one_letter_code
_entity_poly.pdbx_strand_id
1 'polypeptide(L)'
;MPVDDRDLRASMTQTGQTDELSNLLRCTSYSPGEQHRGSCASDSSDSVISTGSEADAQLYKVVLLGEHGVGKSSLARVFGGVEDGSHDCDEAGNTYDRSIFVDEEEASILLYDVWEQDNSQWMKEQCMKMGDAYIIVYSVTDKSSFEKASELRIQLRRARQSENIPIILVGNKSDLVRSREVSVDEGSACAVVFDCKFIETSASLHHNVQALFEGIVRQIRLRKDSKEENARRMANCRRRESISKKAKRFLGRMVARKNKKMAFRQKSKSCHDLTVSFRTSVQRQSFTVEIFVIDKNDNVPTFIQESMRGSVQLGLLKGIPFMQVEALDRDDRNTPHSELRFSLLEQTPRIPYSHMFSIDPLSGEVSLTEEGASTLDPEMCGRYKLSVMVKDMAGKSNAFFTTGIVILEVTGNSWASPDPVRLQENLPGPYPIAIAQVKWTGSQAEYSLEGEFPEMLFTISREGVIYLNAPLDRETQDQFLISIVVERPDGREIAKPVELRVMVGDANDNRPTFPQAQYHTVVKELAARGTEILTVQAADNDDPKTDNVRIFYRLVGQIPESPRALFRVDRDSGVISVQADSMEGTAPQYTLTITAEDAKGLNSSCTVVVTVQDENNNPPVFSQHEYGPYHIPEDAPVGTTVTAIVAGDGDVRGGDSWQVNYRMESGNEEEAFSLVTDRQTNEVSLVLSKVLDFERESEYILVLSAQNPVALVRGRYGPLSTATVSIYVDDVNEGPILSQSHYEVTVREGEEPGRVIATIRGYDPDSHPISPVLVGDYSWKYLCTPRWEDQALVLASRDSDGPQHGGRLNFSLRSDATVRRNWKLTPINDTHTNLSLNIPYLPPEVYTVPFTISDSSSPPRSTFINLPVTVCPCNIRGNCKIAAKKLQGMPTVQSAVGILLGTFTVIGIILAVIFVRLSYQNPKEENKSNQELVPLKISI
;
A
#
# COMPACT_ATOMS: atom_id res chain seq x y z
N MET A 1 -26.30 17.81 -51.55
CA MET A 1 -26.85 18.94 -52.33
C MET A 1 -27.53 19.91 -51.35
N PRO A 2 -27.54 21.23 -51.65
CA PRO A 2 -26.66 22.11 -50.87
C PRO A 2 -27.28 23.48 -50.48
N VAL A 3 -26.47 24.35 -49.86
CA VAL A 3 -26.69 25.80 -49.54
C VAL A 3 -27.90 26.10 -48.63
N ASP A 4 -27.85 27.05 -47.71
CA ASP A 4 -27.55 28.48 -47.94
C ASP A 4 -26.72 29.14 -46.83
N ASP A 5 -26.10 30.27 -47.16
CA ASP A 5 -25.34 31.18 -46.29
C ASP A 5 -25.58 32.60 -46.81
N ARG A 6 -26.16 33.51 -46.00
CA ARG A 6 -26.55 34.85 -46.45
C ARG A 6 -26.76 35.91 -45.36
N ASP A 7 -26.24 37.10 -45.68
CA ASP A 7 -26.84 38.43 -45.50
C ASP A 7 -26.97 39.06 -44.08
N LEU A 8 -26.74 40.37 -43.87
CA LEU A 8 -26.04 41.38 -44.69
C LEU A 8 -25.63 42.64 -43.84
N ARG A 9 -24.63 43.36 -44.36
CA ARG A 9 -24.11 44.71 -44.02
C ARG A 9 -24.97 45.69 -43.17
N ALA A 10 -24.26 46.38 -42.27
CA ALA A 10 -24.43 47.81 -41.98
C ALA A 10 -23.05 48.52 -42.01
N SER A 11 -22.98 49.86 -42.12
CA SER A 11 -21.70 50.61 -42.23
C SER A 11 -21.82 52.13 -41.98
N MET A 12 -20.67 52.83 -41.92
CA MET A 12 -20.48 54.31 -42.01
C MET A 12 -20.87 55.17 -40.77
N THR A 13 -20.17 56.26 -40.37
CA THR A 13 -18.75 56.70 -40.56
C THR A 13 -18.39 57.85 -39.59
N GLN A 14 -17.08 58.01 -39.30
CA GLN A 14 -16.37 59.26 -38.92
C GLN A 14 -16.78 60.09 -37.68
N THR A 15 -16.05 59.86 -36.59
CA THR A 15 -15.25 60.85 -35.80
C THR A 15 -14.10 60.09 -35.11
N GLY A 16 -12.97 60.66 -34.69
CA GLY A 16 -12.44 62.04 -34.75
C GLY A 16 -10.94 62.04 -34.32
N GLN A 17 -10.33 63.20 -34.03
CA GLN A 17 -8.97 63.30 -33.45
C GLN A 17 -8.82 64.55 -32.54
N THR A 18 -7.70 64.56 -31.79
CA THR A 18 -7.07 65.65 -31.00
C THR A 18 -7.52 65.93 -29.56
N ASP A 19 -6.53 66.34 -28.77
CA ASP A 19 -6.52 66.99 -27.46
C ASP A 19 -7.05 66.26 -26.21
N GLU A 20 -6.16 65.47 -25.58
CA GLU A 20 -5.61 65.84 -24.26
C GLU A 20 -4.24 65.16 -24.01
N LEU A 21 -3.14 65.90 -24.23
CA LEU A 21 -1.75 65.41 -24.08
C LEU A 21 -0.89 66.42 -23.29
N SER A 22 -1.48 67.00 -22.25
CA SER A 22 -1.09 68.32 -21.71
C SER A 22 -0.88 68.42 -20.20
N ASN A 23 -1.10 67.35 -19.42
CA ASN A 23 -1.11 67.41 -17.94
C ASN A 23 -0.02 66.59 -17.20
N LEU A 24 1.03 66.11 -17.89
CA LEU A 24 2.16 65.39 -17.27
C LEU A 24 3.54 66.04 -17.49
N LEU A 25 3.59 67.34 -17.83
CA LEU A 25 4.83 68.10 -18.01
C LEU A 25 4.78 69.52 -17.40
N ARG A 26 4.86 69.61 -16.08
CA ARG A 26 5.28 70.79 -15.26
C ARG A 26 5.41 70.36 -13.79
N CYS A 27 6.35 70.81 -12.97
CA CYS A 27 7.42 71.81 -13.16
C CYS A 27 8.78 71.27 -12.67
N THR A 28 9.87 71.83 -13.22
CA THR A 28 11.22 71.77 -12.63
C THR A 28 11.61 73.16 -12.08
N SER A 29 12.11 73.25 -10.85
CA SER A 29 13.22 74.17 -10.47
C SER A 29 13.54 74.22 -8.96
N TYR A 30 14.74 73.75 -8.61
CA TYR A 30 15.69 74.29 -7.62
C TYR A 30 15.38 74.48 -6.11
N SER A 31 16.41 74.13 -5.34
CA SER A 31 16.65 74.19 -3.88
C SER A 31 17.14 75.60 -3.42
N PRO A 32 17.54 75.86 -2.14
CA PRO A 32 17.71 74.93 -1.00
C PRO A 32 17.25 75.39 0.40
N GLY A 33 16.98 74.40 1.27
CA GLY A 33 17.47 74.34 2.66
C GLY A 33 16.76 75.11 3.78
N GLU A 34 16.32 74.38 4.82
CA GLU A 34 16.60 74.69 6.23
C GLU A 34 16.36 73.44 7.12
N GLN A 35 16.63 73.51 8.43
CA GLN A 35 16.75 72.35 9.34
C GLN A 35 15.74 72.35 10.51
N HIS A 36 15.73 71.22 11.25
CA HIS A 36 15.34 71.06 12.66
C HIS A 36 13.86 70.99 13.08
N ARG A 37 13.39 69.73 13.20
CA ARG A 37 12.90 69.07 14.43
C ARG A 37 12.47 69.96 15.63
N GLY A 38 11.26 69.68 16.13
CA GLY A 38 11.01 69.37 17.56
C GLY A 38 10.26 68.02 17.62
N SER A 39 10.57 66.98 18.41
CA SER A 39 11.36 66.78 19.64
C SER A 39 10.64 67.06 20.96
N CYS A 40 10.33 65.99 21.71
CA CYS A 40 10.51 65.93 23.18
C CYS A 40 10.47 64.47 23.68
N ALA A 41 11.43 64.10 24.54
CA ALA A 41 11.60 62.80 25.21
C ALA A 41 12.55 63.01 26.43
N SER A 42 13.05 61.92 27.04
CA SER A 42 13.98 61.86 28.19
C SER A 42 13.34 62.09 29.57
N ASP A 43 13.98 61.78 30.72
CA ASP A 43 15.35 61.30 31.04
C ASP A 43 15.26 60.34 32.26
N SER A 44 16.26 59.74 32.93
CA SER A 44 17.75 59.74 32.97
C SER A 44 18.17 58.55 33.87
N SER A 45 19.35 57.91 33.81
CA SER A 45 20.52 57.86 32.91
C SER A 45 21.24 56.50 33.20
N ASP A 46 22.48 56.12 32.88
CA ASP A 46 23.73 56.77 32.42
C ASP A 46 24.42 55.94 31.30
N SER A 47 25.29 56.50 30.46
CA SER A 47 25.63 57.92 30.28
C SER A 47 25.57 58.33 28.81
N VAL A 48 24.43 58.91 28.43
CA VAL A 48 24.26 59.96 27.41
C VAL A 48 24.75 59.66 25.96
N ILE A 49 23.81 59.18 25.11
CA ILE A 49 23.58 59.58 23.69
C ILE A 49 24.68 59.17 22.66
N SER A 50 24.50 58.34 21.61
CA SER A 50 23.45 58.13 20.57
C SER A 50 23.37 59.25 19.50
N THR A 51 22.96 59.13 18.23
CA THR A 51 22.48 58.09 17.28
C THR A 51 23.24 58.30 15.93
N GLY A 52 23.17 57.51 14.85
CA GLY A 52 22.29 56.40 14.43
C GLY A 52 21.56 56.75 13.10
N SER A 53 21.54 55.83 12.12
CA SER A 53 20.86 56.00 10.81
C SER A 53 20.40 54.66 10.22
N GLU A 54 19.13 54.57 9.81
CA GLU A 54 18.52 53.35 9.26
C GLU A 54 19.06 52.96 7.86
N ALA A 55 19.07 51.66 7.57
CA ALA A 55 19.32 51.13 6.24
C ALA A 55 17.98 50.98 5.50
N ASP A 56 17.75 51.81 4.49
CA ASP A 56 16.50 51.87 3.73
C ASP A 56 16.28 50.58 2.92
N ALA A 57 15.19 49.84 3.20
CA ALA A 57 14.95 48.51 2.67
C ALA A 57 14.73 48.57 1.15
N GLN A 58 15.64 47.97 0.37
CA GLN A 58 15.71 48.27 -1.06
C GLN A 58 14.52 47.69 -1.83
N LEU A 59 13.71 48.60 -2.41
CA LEU A 59 12.53 48.28 -3.19
C LEU A 59 12.90 47.84 -4.63
N TYR A 60 12.23 46.80 -5.13
CA TYR A 60 12.42 46.21 -6.44
C TYR A 60 11.10 46.06 -7.19
N LYS A 61 10.98 46.64 -8.39
CA LYS A 61 9.76 46.53 -9.23
C LYS A 61 9.85 45.32 -10.16
N VAL A 62 9.00 44.33 -9.95
CA VAL A 62 8.96 43.10 -10.74
C VAL A 62 7.65 43.07 -11.53
N VAL A 63 7.69 42.76 -12.83
CA VAL A 63 6.50 42.72 -13.69
C VAL A 63 6.24 41.30 -14.19
N LEU A 64 5.01 40.80 -14.02
CA LEU A 64 4.56 39.55 -14.62
C LEU A 64 4.12 39.75 -16.07
N LEU A 65 4.61 38.91 -16.96
CA LEU A 65 4.25 38.84 -18.39
C LEU A 65 3.84 37.42 -18.74
N GLY A 66 2.90 37.23 -19.66
CA GLY A 66 2.45 35.90 -20.09
C GLY A 66 1.10 35.96 -20.82
N GLU A 67 0.61 34.84 -21.34
CA GLU A 67 -0.73 34.79 -21.93
C GLU A 67 -1.85 34.83 -20.86
N HIS A 68 -3.09 35.00 -21.28
CA HIS A 68 -4.25 34.84 -20.41
C HIS A 68 -4.32 33.42 -19.84
N GLY A 69 -4.65 33.26 -18.55
CA GLY A 69 -4.90 31.94 -17.96
C GLY A 69 -3.66 31.04 -17.69
N VAL A 70 -2.44 31.54 -17.92
CA VAL A 70 -1.18 30.84 -17.53
C VAL A 70 -0.94 30.83 -16.01
N GLY A 71 -1.78 31.52 -15.23
CA GLY A 71 -1.71 31.56 -13.76
C GLY A 71 -0.81 32.65 -13.17
N LYS A 72 -0.64 33.79 -13.87
CA LYS A 72 0.11 34.97 -13.36
C LYS A 72 -0.42 35.42 -12.01
N SER A 73 -1.72 35.73 -11.91
CA SER A 73 -2.38 36.12 -10.66
C SER A 73 -2.36 35.04 -9.58
N SER A 74 -2.31 33.76 -9.96
CA SER A 74 -2.16 32.66 -9.00
C SER A 74 -0.78 32.69 -8.34
N LEU A 75 0.30 32.84 -9.12
CA LEU A 75 1.64 33.04 -8.59
C LEU A 75 1.75 34.34 -7.77
N ALA A 76 1.06 35.41 -8.20
CA ALA A 76 1.05 36.69 -7.50
C ALA A 76 0.34 36.63 -6.14
N ARG A 77 -0.82 35.95 -6.03
CA ARG A 77 -1.53 35.75 -4.75
C ARG A 77 -0.76 34.86 -3.79
N VAL A 78 -0.18 33.75 -4.28
CA VAL A 78 0.69 32.88 -3.49
C VAL A 78 1.90 33.66 -2.97
N PHE A 79 2.53 34.50 -3.80
CA PHE A 79 3.60 35.38 -3.34
C PHE A 79 3.11 36.44 -2.34
N GLY A 80 1.94 37.04 -2.55
CA GLY A 80 1.31 37.98 -1.61
C GLY A 80 0.89 37.37 -0.27
N GLY A 81 0.85 36.04 -0.15
CA GLY A 81 0.46 35.35 1.07
C GLY A 81 -1.06 35.27 1.29
N VAL A 82 -1.85 35.38 0.21
CA VAL A 82 -3.31 35.18 0.25
C VAL A 82 -3.61 33.70 0.08
N GLU A 83 -4.00 33.03 1.16
CA GLU A 83 -4.49 31.64 1.12
C GLU A 83 -5.95 31.59 0.60
N ASP A 84 -6.31 30.49 -0.07
CA ASP A 84 -7.63 30.31 -0.69
C ASP A 84 -8.75 30.18 0.37
N GLY A 85 -9.46 31.28 0.67
CA GLY A 85 -10.61 31.22 1.57
C GLY A 85 -11.37 32.52 1.84
N SER A 86 -10.75 33.70 1.68
CA SER A 86 -11.37 34.99 2.05
C SER A 86 -11.63 35.91 0.85
N HIS A 87 -12.89 36.09 0.50
CA HIS A 87 -13.34 37.32 -0.18
C HIS A 87 -13.38 38.45 0.85
N ASP A 88 -12.37 39.34 0.85
CA ASP A 88 -12.48 40.78 1.15
C ASP A 88 -11.07 41.41 1.15
N CYS A 89 -10.61 41.83 -0.04
CA CYS A 89 -9.50 42.77 -0.22
C CYS A 89 -9.93 43.74 -1.34
N ASP A 90 -10.21 44.99 -0.97
CA ASP A 90 -10.80 45.99 -1.88
C ASP A 90 -9.92 46.37 -3.08
N GLU A 91 -10.57 46.95 -4.09
CA GLU A 91 -10.02 47.20 -5.43
C GLU A 91 -8.88 48.23 -5.46
N ALA A 92 -7.65 47.78 -5.21
CA ALA A 92 -6.42 48.59 -5.23
C ALA A 92 -5.40 48.23 -6.36
N GLY A 93 -5.87 47.58 -7.44
CA GLY A 93 -5.20 47.64 -8.75
C GLY A 93 -3.92 46.83 -8.96
N ASN A 94 -4.05 45.51 -9.19
CA ASN A 94 -3.08 44.64 -9.91
C ASN A 94 -1.62 44.72 -9.45
N THR A 95 -1.38 45.04 -8.18
CA THR A 95 -0.05 45.23 -7.60
C THR A 95 0.01 44.59 -6.22
N TYR A 96 1.07 43.84 -5.92
CA TYR A 96 1.26 43.12 -4.65
C TYR A 96 2.63 43.50 -4.08
N ASP A 97 2.71 43.91 -2.81
CA ASP A 97 3.98 44.17 -2.12
C ASP A 97 4.26 43.13 -1.02
N ARG A 98 5.53 42.74 -0.90
CA ARG A 98 6.01 41.88 0.19
C ARG A 98 7.52 42.02 0.35
N SER A 99 8.02 42.08 1.58
CA SER A 99 9.45 41.92 1.86
C SER A 99 9.83 40.46 2.07
N ILE A 100 11.01 40.09 1.59
CA ILE A 100 11.62 38.77 1.78
C ILE A 100 13.09 38.93 2.17
N PHE A 101 13.60 38.03 3.00
CA PHE A 101 15.03 37.96 3.31
C PHE A 101 15.72 37.07 2.28
N VAL A 102 16.76 37.61 1.63
CA VAL A 102 17.54 36.90 0.62
C VAL A 102 19.00 37.16 0.93
N ASP A 103 19.78 36.11 1.16
CA ASP A 103 21.22 36.19 1.45
C ASP A 103 21.53 37.18 2.59
N GLU A 104 20.82 37.01 3.72
CA GLU A 104 20.83 37.83 4.95
C GLU A 104 20.37 39.30 4.83
N GLU A 105 20.14 39.83 3.62
CA GLU A 105 19.59 41.16 3.39
C GLU A 105 18.08 41.14 3.06
N GLU A 106 17.30 42.02 3.70
CA GLU A 106 15.89 42.26 3.36
C GLU A 106 15.75 42.92 1.97
N ALA A 107 14.78 42.45 1.19
CA ALA A 107 14.42 42.95 -0.13
C ALA A 107 12.91 43.15 -0.22
N SER A 108 12.46 44.39 -0.48
CA SER A 108 11.04 44.68 -0.72
C SER A 108 10.71 44.49 -2.20
N ILE A 109 9.79 43.58 -2.52
CA ILE A 109 9.33 43.34 -3.89
C ILE A 109 7.98 44.02 -4.09
N LEU A 110 7.85 44.79 -5.17
CA LEU A 110 6.59 45.36 -5.66
C LEU A 110 6.25 44.71 -7.01
N LEU A 111 5.30 43.78 -6.99
CA LEU A 111 4.96 42.86 -8.07
C LEU A 111 3.73 43.35 -8.85
N TYR A 112 3.89 43.63 -10.14
CA TYR A 112 2.83 44.13 -11.02
C TYR A 112 2.25 43.00 -11.88
N ASP A 113 0.94 42.74 -11.74
CA ASP A 113 0.15 41.77 -12.51
C ASP A 113 -0.82 42.49 -13.48
N VAL A 114 -0.34 43.57 -14.11
CA VAL A 114 -1.15 44.46 -14.97
C VAL A 114 -1.41 43.87 -16.37
N TRP A 115 -0.84 42.70 -16.68
CA TRP A 115 -0.77 42.13 -18.03
C TRP A 115 -2.00 41.30 -18.46
N GLU A 116 -3.22 41.68 -18.06
CA GLU A 116 -4.40 40.81 -18.31
C GLU A 116 -5.72 41.49 -18.71
N GLN A 117 -5.88 42.83 -18.64
CA GLN A 117 -7.21 43.45 -18.84
C GLN A 117 -7.36 44.58 -19.86
N ASP A 118 -6.30 45.23 -20.32
CA ASP A 118 -6.44 46.42 -21.18
C ASP A 118 -5.81 46.28 -22.58
N ASN A 119 -6.54 46.76 -23.60
CA ASN A 119 -6.11 46.70 -24.99
C ASN A 119 -5.26 47.92 -25.43
N SER A 120 -5.04 48.86 -24.51
CA SER A 120 -4.18 50.02 -24.71
C SER A 120 -2.70 49.62 -24.88
N GLN A 121 -2.23 49.61 -26.12
CA GLN A 121 -0.84 49.34 -26.51
C GLN A 121 0.17 50.21 -25.74
N TRP A 122 -0.22 51.47 -25.46
CA TRP A 122 0.47 52.41 -24.58
C TRP A 122 0.80 51.84 -23.18
N MET A 123 -0.17 51.20 -22.53
CA MET A 123 -0.02 50.70 -21.16
C MET A 123 0.93 49.50 -21.13
N LYS A 124 0.84 48.62 -22.13
CA LYS A 124 1.77 47.51 -22.35
C LYS A 124 3.21 48.01 -22.58
N GLU A 125 3.38 49.07 -23.36
CA GLU A 125 4.68 49.73 -23.54
C GLU A 125 5.23 50.38 -22.27
N GLN A 126 4.40 50.91 -21.38
CA GLN A 126 4.85 51.46 -20.08
C GLN A 126 5.22 50.35 -19.09
N CYS A 127 4.42 49.28 -19.00
CA CYS A 127 4.74 48.10 -18.19
C CYS A 127 6.08 47.47 -18.61
N MET A 128 6.35 47.36 -19.92
CA MET A 128 7.64 46.92 -20.47
C MET A 128 8.82 47.91 -20.28
N LYS A 129 8.59 49.07 -19.64
CA LYS A 129 9.63 50.10 -19.37
C LYS A 129 9.85 50.40 -17.89
N MET A 130 8.93 50.00 -16.99
CA MET A 130 8.95 50.38 -15.57
C MET A 130 9.56 49.36 -14.60
N GLY A 131 9.67 48.08 -15.00
CA GLY A 131 10.19 47.01 -14.15
C GLY A 131 11.72 46.97 -14.07
N ASP A 132 12.24 46.82 -12.85
CA ASP A 132 13.64 46.48 -12.56
C ASP A 132 13.97 45.03 -12.97
N ALA A 133 12.95 44.17 -13.01
CA ALA A 133 13.02 42.79 -13.47
C ALA A 133 11.67 42.31 -14.04
N TYR A 134 11.71 41.25 -14.86
CA TYR A 134 10.53 40.68 -15.51
C TYR A 134 10.47 39.16 -15.33
N ILE A 135 9.28 38.63 -15.05
CA ILE A 135 9.00 37.20 -15.00
C ILE A 135 8.06 36.87 -16.16
N ILE A 136 8.48 35.99 -17.06
CA ILE A 136 7.70 35.58 -18.23
C ILE A 136 7.13 34.18 -17.96
N VAL A 137 5.82 34.09 -17.82
CA VAL A 137 5.09 32.87 -17.42
C VAL A 137 4.37 32.26 -18.63
N TYR A 138 4.51 30.95 -18.79
CA TYR A 138 3.68 30.12 -19.67
C TYR A 138 3.09 28.94 -18.89
N SER A 139 2.05 28.29 -19.44
CA SER A 139 1.49 27.06 -18.88
C SER A 139 2.22 25.87 -19.50
N VAL A 140 2.79 24.95 -18.71
CA VAL A 140 3.44 23.74 -19.29
C VAL A 140 2.46 22.87 -20.08
N THR A 141 1.16 23.11 -19.91
CA THR A 141 0.02 22.45 -20.56
C THR A 141 -0.56 23.23 -21.76
N ASP A 142 0.12 24.26 -22.25
CA ASP A 142 -0.34 25.05 -23.41
C ASP A 142 0.88 25.53 -24.21
N LYS A 143 1.13 24.86 -25.33
CA LYS A 143 2.25 25.16 -26.23
C LYS A 143 2.10 26.53 -26.90
N SER A 144 0.86 27.00 -27.11
CA SER A 144 0.61 28.33 -27.66
C SER A 144 0.98 29.44 -26.66
N SER A 145 0.82 29.19 -25.35
CA SER A 145 1.28 30.11 -24.30
C SER A 145 2.80 30.20 -24.21
N PHE A 146 3.51 29.12 -24.54
CA PHE A 146 4.97 29.06 -24.60
C PHE A 146 5.54 29.75 -25.85
N GLU A 147 4.88 29.59 -27.01
CA GLU A 147 5.18 30.37 -28.21
C GLU A 147 4.97 31.87 -27.99
N LYS A 148 3.91 32.26 -27.27
CA LYS A 148 3.68 33.68 -26.93
C LYS A 148 4.61 34.20 -25.84
N ALA A 149 5.03 33.40 -24.87
CA ALA A 149 6.12 33.75 -23.95
C ALA A 149 7.44 34.03 -24.70
N SER A 150 7.70 33.25 -25.76
CA SER A 150 8.84 33.48 -26.66
C SER A 150 8.72 34.78 -27.44
N GLU A 151 7.52 35.14 -27.92
CA GLU A 151 7.29 36.45 -28.54
C GLU A 151 7.45 37.60 -27.55
N LEU A 152 6.91 37.49 -26.32
CA LEU A 152 7.01 38.50 -25.27
C LEU A 152 8.47 38.81 -24.90
N ARG A 153 9.35 37.80 -24.87
CA ARG A 153 10.80 38.00 -24.67
C ARG A 153 11.43 38.81 -25.81
N ILE A 154 11.01 38.57 -27.05
CA ILE A 154 11.46 39.33 -28.23
C ILE A 154 10.93 40.77 -28.18
N GLN A 155 9.66 40.98 -27.82
CA GLN A 155 9.06 42.30 -27.64
C GLN A 155 9.77 43.10 -26.53
N LEU A 156 10.00 42.51 -25.35
CA LEU A 156 10.73 43.14 -24.26
C LEU A 156 12.18 43.50 -24.66
N ARG A 157 12.87 42.61 -25.39
CA ARG A 157 14.21 42.90 -25.95
C ARG A 157 14.19 44.07 -26.95
N ARG A 158 13.11 44.25 -27.71
CA ARG A 158 12.92 45.41 -28.61
C ARG A 158 12.63 46.70 -27.84
N ALA A 159 11.93 46.64 -26.71
CA ALA A 159 11.58 47.80 -25.87
C ALA A 159 12.72 48.28 -24.95
N ARG A 160 13.67 47.41 -24.61
CA ARG A 160 14.74 47.64 -23.61
C ARG A 160 16.15 47.31 -24.15
N GLN A 161 16.39 47.58 -25.44
CA GLN A 161 17.60 47.17 -26.19
C GLN A 161 18.96 47.52 -25.54
N SER A 162 19.03 48.56 -24.70
CA SER A 162 20.25 49.08 -24.09
C SER A 162 20.50 48.61 -22.66
N GLU A 163 19.63 47.78 -22.07
CA GLU A 163 19.66 47.46 -20.63
C GLU A 163 19.68 45.95 -20.38
N ASN A 164 20.68 45.49 -19.61
CA ASN A 164 20.81 44.07 -19.24
C ASN A 164 19.89 43.69 -18.07
N ILE A 165 18.58 43.72 -18.28
CA ILE A 165 17.56 43.55 -17.23
C ILE A 165 17.42 42.07 -16.82
N PRO A 166 17.35 41.74 -15.51
CA PRO A 166 16.99 40.43 -14.99
C PRO A 166 15.67 39.90 -15.56
N ILE A 167 15.70 38.68 -16.08
CA ILE A 167 14.53 37.97 -16.60
C ILE A 167 14.59 36.52 -16.12
N ILE A 168 13.44 35.99 -15.71
CA ILE A 168 13.23 34.56 -15.46
C ILE A 168 12.07 34.09 -16.35
N LEU A 169 12.28 32.98 -17.07
CA LEU A 169 11.24 32.25 -17.80
C LEU A 169 10.66 31.17 -16.87
N VAL A 170 9.34 31.09 -16.80
CA VAL A 170 8.62 30.24 -15.83
C VAL A 170 7.62 29.33 -16.54
N GLY A 171 7.84 28.02 -16.45
CA GLY A 171 6.82 27.02 -16.75
C GLY A 171 5.93 26.82 -15.52
N ASN A 172 4.71 27.35 -15.54
CA ASN A 172 3.73 27.19 -14.45
C ASN A 172 2.80 25.99 -14.69
N LYS A 173 2.16 25.53 -13.62
CA LYS A 173 1.34 24.30 -13.55
C LYS A 173 2.16 23.02 -13.74
N SER A 174 3.38 22.99 -13.20
CA SER A 174 4.31 21.84 -13.32
C SER A 174 3.73 20.51 -12.77
N ASP A 175 2.71 20.60 -11.93
CA ASP A 175 1.90 19.52 -11.37
C ASP A 175 1.05 18.77 -12.41
N LEU A 176 0.64 19.42 -13.50
CA LEU A 176 -0.22 18.85 -14.54
C LEU A 176 0.56 17.98 -15.55
N VAL A 177 1.42 17.09 -15.04
CA VAL A 177 2.37 16.27 -15.83
C VAL A 177 1.69 15.50 -16.96
N ARG A 178 0.49 14.95 -16.74
CA ARG A 178 -0.29 14.19 -17.74
C ARG A 178 -0.89 15.04 -18.86
N SER A 179 -0.91 16.36 -18.71
CA SER A 179 -1.45 17.31 -19.68
C SER A 179 -0.38 18.28 -20.20
N ARG A 180 0.90 17.94 -20.01
CA ARG A 180 2.05 18.74 -20.43
C ARG A 180 2.22 18.71 -21.95
N GLU A 181 2.25 19.89 -22.57
CA GLU A 181 2.55 20.09 -24.00
C GLU A 181 3.95 20.67 -24.25
N VAL A 182 4.62 21.13 -23.18
CA VAL A 182 5.95 21.75 -23.21
C VAL A 182 6.88 21.06 -22.21
N SER A 183 7.99 20.48 -22.68
CA SER A 183 8.93 19.78 -21.81
C SER A 183 9.80 20.74 -20.98
N VAL A 184 10.39 20.21 -19.91
CA VAL A 184 11.36 20.94 -19.07
C VAL A 184 12.56 21.37 -19.92
N ASP A 185 12.98 20.53 -20.87
CA ASP A 185 14.09 20.80 -21.79
C ASP A 185 13.73 21.84 -22.86
N GLU A 186 12.49 21.85 -23.38
CA GLU A 186 12.01 22.92 -24.26
C GLU A 186 12.06 24.27 -23.54
N GLY A 187 11.58 24.34 -22.29
CA GLY A 187 11.66 25.53 -21.45
C GLY A 187 13.09 25.97 -21.13
N SER A 188 13.95 25.01 -20.76
CA SER A 188 15.37 25.24 -20.43
C SER A 188 16.17 25.72 -21.64
N ALA A 189 16.05 25.05 -22.78
CA ALA A 189 16.71 25.44 -24.04
C ALA A 189 16.21 26.80 -24.53
N CYS A 190 14.92 27.08 -24.40
CA CYS A 190 14.32 28.38 -24.68
C CYS A 190 14.93 29.50 -23.81
N ALA A 191 15.12 29.26 -22.50
CA ALA A 191 15.79 30.22 -21.63
C ALA A 191 17.27 30.43 -21.97
N VAL A 192 18.00 29.39 -22.39
CA VAL A 192 19.39 29.49 -22.89
C VAL A 192 19.45 30.34 -24.16
N VAL A 193 18.54 30.12 -25.12
CA VAL A 193 18.41 30.94 -26.35
C VAL A 193 18.09 32.42 -26.02
N PHE A 194 17.45 32.66 -24.88
CA PHE A 194 17.00 33.97 -24.44
C PHE A 194 17.88 34.67 -23.39
N ASP A 195 19.00 34.09 -22.97
CA ASP A 195 19.89 34.64 -21.94
C ASP A 195 19.12 35.05 -20.67
N CYS A 196 18.29 34.12 -20.17
CA CYS A 196 17.55 34.23 -18.92
C CYS A 196 17.66 32.94 -18.09
N LYS A 197 17.27 33.00 -16.81
CA LYS A 197 17.13 31.80 -15.99
C LYS A 197 15.79 31.13 -16.24
N PHE A 198 15.73 29.82 -16.02
CA PHE A 198 14.52 29.01 -16.10
C PHE A 198 14.18 28.43 -14.73
N ILE A 199 12.88 28.32 -14.42
CA ILE A 199 12.37 27.57 -13.28
C ILE A 199 10.96 27.07 -13.60
N GLU A 200 10.62 25.86 -13.19
CA GLU A 200 9.23 25.39 -13.23
C GLU A 200 8.57 25.52 -11.87
N THR A 201 7.29 25.90 -11.86
CA THR A 201 6.51 26.19 -10.67
C THR A 201 5.12 25.55 -10.73
N SER A 202 4.54 25.33 -9.56
CA SER A 202 3.10 25.12 -9.43
C SER A 202 2.56 26.12 -8.42
N ALA A 203 1.71 27.04 -8.87
CA ALA A 203 0.95 27.87 -7.95
C ALA A 203 0.06 27.03 -7.01
N SER A 204 -0.54 25.93 -7.50
CA SER A 204 -1.48 25.10 -6.74
C SER A 204 -0.83 24.17 -5.71
N LEU A 205 0.45 23.81 -5.89
CA LEU A 205 1.23 23.04 -4.90
C LEU A 205 2.24 23.92 -4.14
N HIS A 206 2.21 25.24 -4.34
CA HIS A 206 3.23 26.22 -3.90
C HIS A 206 4.68 25.88 -4.35
N HIS A 207 4.85 24.90 -5.24
CA HIS A 207 6.14 24.34 -5.65
C HIS A 207 7.00 25.37 -6.38
N ASN A 208 8.24 25.55 -5.91
CA ASN A 208 9.24 26.50 -6.41
C ASN A 208 8.86 27.98 -6.41
N VAL A 209 7.70 28.38 -5.88
CA VAL A 209 7.25 29.79 -5.94
C VAL A 209 8.16 30.70 -5.11
N GLN A 210 8.60 30.29 -3.92
CA GLN A 210 9.59 31.05 -3.14
C GLN A 210 10.94 31.19 -3.89
N ALA A 211 11.45 30.08 -4.44
CA ALA A 211 12.72 30.05 -5.17
C ALA A 211 12.74 30.97 -6.41
N LEU A 212 11.59 31.15 -7.08
CA LEU A 212 11.42 32.12 -8.16
C LEU A 212 11.66 33.57 -7.68
N PHE A 213 11.07 33.98 -6.55
CA PHE A 213 11.18 35.35 -6.06
C PHE A 213 12.50 35.65 -5.32
N GLU A 214 13.11 34.67 -4.64
CA GLU A 214 14.50 34.81 -4.22
C GLU A 214 15.43 34.92 -5.44
N GLY A 215 15.19 34.09 -6.46
CA GLY A 215 15.97 34.05 -7.70
C GLY A 215 15.96 35.38 -8.45
N ILE A 216 14.83 36.09 -8.50
CA ILE A 216 14.76 37.40 -9.17
C ILE A 216 15.54 38.46 -8.39
N VAL A 217 15.48 38.48 -7.05
CA VAL A 217 16.26 39.40 -6.20
C VAL A 217 17.77 39.18 -6.37
N ARG A 218 18.23 37.92 -6.31
CA ARG A 218 19.63 37.56 -6.55
C ARG A 218 20.11 38.03 -7.94
N GLN A 219 19.29 37.89 -8.98
CA GLN A 219 19.61 38.39 -10.31
C GLN A 219 19.63 39.93 -10.41
N ILE A 220 18.84 40.65 -9.60
CA ILE A 220 18.90 42.12 -9.58
C ILE A 220 20.17 42.62 -8.87
N ARG A 221 20.48 42.12 -7.66
CA ARG A 221 21.68 42.53 -6.89
C ARG A 221 22.96 42.40 -7.72
N LEU A 222 23.23 41.21 -8.27
CA LEU A 222 24.37 40.92 -9.15
C LEU A 222 24.51 41.89 -10.35
N ARG A 223 23.40 42.46 -10.83
CA ARG A 223 23.36 43.41 -11.96
C ARG A 223 23.35 44.88 -11.54
N LYS A 224 23.17 45.20 -10.26
CA LYS A 224 23.50 46.51 -9.67
C LYS A 224 25.01 46.61 -9.43
N ASP A 225 25.59 45.61 -8.76
CA ASP A 225 27.02 45.60 -8.39
C ASP A 225 27.93 45.67 -9.61
N SER A 226 27.65 44.87 -10.64
CA SER A 226 28.40 44.87 -11.90
C SER A 226 28.21 46.14 -12.74
N LYS A 227 27.11 46.90 -12.56
CA LYS A 227 26.97 48.26 -13.15
C LYS A 227 27.81 49.28 -12.40
N GLU A 228 27.77 49.25 -11.07
CA GLU A 228 28.58 50.10 -10.19
C GLU A 228 30.08 49.90 -10.42
N GLU A 229 30.55 48.64 -10.45
CA GLU A 229 31.96 48.35 -10.62
C GLU A 229 32.48 48.79 -12.00
N ASN A 230 31.68 48.59 -13.07
CA ASN A 230 32.04 49.07 -14.40
C ASN A 230 32.00 50.60 -14.51
N ALA A 231 31.10 51.30 -13.81
CA ALA A 231 31.11 52.76 -13.71
C ALA A 231 32.38 53.27 -12.99
N ARG A 232 32.74 52.65 -11.86
CA ARG A 232 33.97 52.93 -11.09
C ARG A 232 35.23 52.66 -11.94
N ARG A 233 35.25 51.56 -12.71
CA ARG A 233 36.34 51.23 -13.67
C ARG A 233 36.45 52.25 -14.80
N MET A 234 35.34 52.65 -15.45
CA MET A 234 35.37 53.66 -16.53
C MET A 234 35.79 55.06 -16.04
N ALA A 235 35.37 55.47 -14.84
CA ALA A 235 35.80 56.73 -14.24
C ALA A 235 37.33 56.75 -14.00
N ASN A 236 37.90 55.66 -13.51
CA ASN A 236 39.35 55.53 -13.33
C ASN A 236 40.12 55.43 -14.66
N CYS A 237 39.53 54.81 -15.70
CA CYS A 237 40.14 54.72 -17.02
C CYS A 237 40.31 56.11 -17.67
N ARG A 238 39.25 56.93 -17.67
CA ARG A 238 39.29 58.33 -18.18
C ARG A 238 40.26 59.23 -17.42
N ARG A 239 40.57 58.93 -16.15
CA ARG A 239 41.60 59.66 -15.38
C ARG A 239 43.03 59.31 -15.82
N ARG A 240 43.30 58.06 -16.18
CA ARG A 240 44.67 57.57 -16.48
C ARG A 240 45.22 57.99 -17.86
N GLU A 241 44.38 58.27 -18.85
CA GLU A 241 44.88 58.76 -20.16
C GLU A 241 45.48 60.17 -20.13
N SER A 242 45.24 60.94 -19.05
CA SER A 242 45.72 62.32 -18.94
C SER A 242 47.19 62.47 -18.52
N ILE A 243 47.81 61.45 -17.89
CA ILE A 243 49.14 61.56 -17.24
C ILE A 243 50.19 60.60 -17.85
N SER A 244 50.18 60.42 -19.17
CA SER A 244 51.25 59.69 -19.89
C SER A 244 51.85 60.47 -21.08
N LYS A 245 51.36 61.69 -21.37
CA LYS A 245 51.69 62.44 -22.60
C LYS A 245 52.85 63.45 -22.48
N LYS A 246 53.70 63.36 -21.45
CA LYS A 246 54.76 64.37 -21.20
C LYS A 246 56.17 63.87 -20.82
N ALA A 247 56.43 62.56 -20.71
CA ALA A 247 57.70 62.03 -20.20
C ALA A 247 58.45 61.03 -21.13
N LYS A 248 58.08 60.91 -22.41
CA LYS A 248 58.90 60.22 -23.43
C LYS A 248 59.47 61.23 -24.45
N ARG A 249 60.55 61.94 -24.10
CA ARG A 249 61.29 62.77 -25.08
C ARG A 249 62.81 62.94 -24.83
N PHE A 250 63.49 61.87 -24.41
CA PHE A 250 64.92 61.60 -24.70
C PHE A 250 65.05 60.06 -24.68
N LEU A 251 65.42 59.35 -25.76
CA LEU A 251 66.75 59.22 -26.38
C LEU A 251 67.80 58.67 -25.39
N GLY A 252 68.37 57.46 -25.53
CA GLY A 252 68.06 56.34 -26.44
C GLY A 252 69.32 55.55 -26.89
N ARG A 253 69.15 54.27 -27.30
CA ARG A 253 70.22 53.29 -27.70
C ARG A 253 71.06 52.78 -26.50
N MET A 254 71.74 51.63 -26.50
CA MET A 254 72.07 50.58 -27.52
C MET A 254 72.08 49.19 -26.79
N VAL A 255 71.61 48.07 -27.37
CA VAL A 255 72.38 47.00 -28.08
C VAL A 255 73.49 46.31 -27.26
N ALA A 256 73.71 44.98 -27.24
CA ALA A 256 72.88 43.78 -27.48
C ALA A 256 73.67 42.46 -27.16
N ARG A 257 72.98 41.31 -27.13
CA ARG A 257 73.44 39.92 -27.42
C ARG A 257 74.38 39.14 -26.44
N LYS A 258 73.77 38.10 -25.85
CA LYS A 258 74.13 36.65 -25.91
C LYS A 258 75.40 36.09 -25.21
N ASN A 259 75.14 35.06 -24.36
CA ASN A 259 75.61 33.65 -24.42
C ASN A 259 76.46 33.06 -23.27
N LYS A 260 75.94 31.94 -22.75
CA LYS A 260 76.58 30.69 -22.27
C LYS A 260 77.48 30.66 -21.02
N LYS A 261 77.02 29.81 -20.08
CA LYS A 261 77.72 29.04 -19.04
C LYS A 261 79.25 28.89 -19.19
N MET A 262 79.95 29.02 -18.06
CA MET A 262 80.76 27.91 -17.51
C MET A 262 80.80 28.01 -15.97
N ALA A 263 81.03 26.88 -15.29
CA ALA A 263 81.18 26.82 -13.84
C ALA A 263 82.66 26.75 -13.47
N PHE A 264 83.06 27.35 -12.34
CA PHE A 264 84.38 27.14 -11.75
C PHE A 264 84.26 26.90 -10.25
N ARG A 265 85.05 25.95 -9.74
CA ARG A 265 84.98 25.46 -8.36
C ARG A 265 86.31 25.78 -7.69
N GLN A 266 86.35 26.79 -6.82
CA GLN A 266 87.56 27.20 -6.12
C GLN A 266 87.33 27.16 -4.61
N LYS A 267 88.25 26.53 -3.88
CA LYS A 267 88.21 26.47 -2.41
C LYS A 267 88.80 27.78 -1.86
N SER A 268 88.08 28.42 -0.94
CA SER A 268 88.63 29.54 -0.16
C SER A 268 89.73 29.02 0.77
N LYS A 269 90.92 29.61 0.68
CA LYS A 269 91.76 29.84 1.87
C LYS A 269 91.40 31.22 2.40
N SER A 270 91.34 31.39 3.71
CA SER A 270 91.31 32.72 4.35
C SER A 270 92.59 33.49 3.98
N CYS A 271 92.50 34.83 3.92
CA CYS A 271 93.49 35.67 3.26
C CYS A 271 94.48 36.36 4.23
N HIS A 272 94.53 35.90 5.49
CA HIS A 272 94.86 36.76 6.63
C HIS A 272 96.15 36.41 7.40
N ASP A 273 96.86 35.35 7.02
CA ASP A 273 98.21 35.05 7.55
C ASP A 273 99.31 35.53 6.59
N LEU A 274 99.79 36.75 6.82
CA LEU A 274 100.86 37.35 6.01
C LEU A 274 102.24 36.87 6.49
N THR A 275 102.68 35.74 5.93
CA THR A 275 104.02 35.16 6.18
C THR A 275 105.10 35.83 5.33
N VAL A 276 105.62 36.96 5.81
CA VAL A 276 106.72 37.67 5.13
C VAL A 276 108.06 37.04 5.51
N SER A 277 108.73 36.44 4.53
CA SER A 277 110.02 35.77 4.70
C SER A 277 111.16 36.62 4.13
N PHE A 278 111.95 37.21 5.03
CA PHE A 278 113.10 38.04 4.65
C PHE A 278 114.35 37.17 4.44
N ARG A 279 115.17 37.54 3.44
CA ARG A 279 116.41 36.82 3.13
C ARG A 279 117.53 37.84 2.89
N THR A 280 118.44 37.98 3.85
CA THR A 280 119.56 38.92 3.71
C THR A 280 120.62 38.35 2.76
N SER A 281 121.30 39.23 2.02
CA SER A 281 122.24 38.84 0.96
C SER A 281 123.65 38.45 1.44
N VAL A 282 123.93 38.60 2.75
CA VAL A 282 125.29 38.47 3.32
C VAL A 282 125.43 37.26 4.25
N GLN A 283 124.35 36.80 4.89
CA GLN A 283 124.34 35.55 5.68
C GLN A 283 123.07 34.74 5.41
N ARG A 284 123.19 33.42 5.25
CA ARG A 284 122.08 32.51 4.91
C ARG A 284 121.18 32.21 6.13
N GLN A 285 120.54 33.23 6.68
CA GLN A 285 119.42 33.08 7.60
C GLN A 285 118.16 33.72 6.99
N SER A 286 117.04 33.04 7.17
CA SER A 286 115.70 33.52 6.84
C SER A 286 114.82 33.30 8.06
N PHE A 287 114.32 34.39 8.63
CA PHE A 287 113.27 34.36 9.64
C PHE A 287 111.94 34.71 8.95
N THR A 288 110.89 34.01 9.35
CA THR A 288 109.52 34.28 8.91
C THR A 288 108.84 35.12 9.97
N VAL A 289 108.24 36.24 9.58
CA VAL A 289 107.31 36.96 10.47
C VAL A 289 105.90 36.50 10.12
N GLU A 290 105.24 35.84 11.06
CA GLU A 290 103.82 35.48 10.98
C GLU A 290 103.00 36.70 11.42
N ILE A 291 102.42 37.40 10.45
CA ILE A 291 101.53 38.53 10.70
C ILE A 291 100.09 38.02 10.66
N PHE A 292 99.54 37.72 11.83
CA PHE A 292 98.11 37.45 12.02
C PHE A 292 97.32 38.73 11.77
N VAL A 293 96.65 38.84 10.63
CA VAL A 293 95.70 39.92 10.38
C VAL A 293 94.42 39.58 11.14
N ILE A 294 94.24 40.19 12.31
CA ILE A 294 93.02 40.06 13.09
C ILE A 294 91.90 40.76 12.32
N ASP A 295 91.02 39.93 11.77
CA ASP A 295 89.74 40.29 11.18
C ASP A 295 88.95 41.23 12.09
N LYS A 296 88.31 42.24 11.51
CA LYS A 296 87.47 43.20 12.21
C LYS A 296 86.13 43.26 11.51
N ASN A 297 85.06 43.35 12.30
CA ASN A 297 83.75 43.71 11.78
C ASN A 297 83.78 45.13 11.20
N ASP A 298 84.09 45.22 9.91
CA ASP A 298 84.08 46.42 9.07
C ASP A 298 83.38 46.21 7.71
N ASN A 299 83.05 44.98 7.36
CA ASN A 299 82.04 44.67 6.34
C ASN A 299 80.63 44.68 6.98
N VAL A 300 79.60 44.46 6.16
CA VAL A 300 78.21 44.36 6.63
C VAL A 300 77.50 43.19 5.96
N PRO A 301 76.62 42.46 6.67
CA PRO A 301 75.87 41.34 6.10
C PRO A 301 75.11 41.78 4.86
N THR A 302 75.39 41.22 3.68
CA THR A 302 74.79 41.71 2.42
C THR A 302 73.98 40.60 1.76
N PHE A 303 72.70 40.86 1.45
CA PHE A 303 71.86 39.93 0.68
C PHE A 303 72.45 39.69 -0.71
N ILE A 304 72.44 38.44 -1.19
CA ILE A 304 73.04 38.09 -2.49
C ILE A 304 72.24 38.68 -3.67
N GLN A 305 70.97 39.05 -3.44
CA GLN A 305 70.08 39.66 -4.44
C GLN A 305 69.57 41.02 -3.98
N GLU A 306 69.72 42.05 -4.83
CA GLU A 306 69.24 43.42 -4.57
C GLU A 306 67.70 43.53 -4.43
N SER A 307 66.95 42.59 -5.02
CA SER A 307 65.52 42.44 -4.80
C SER A 307 65.14 40.96 -4.78
N MET A 308 64.72 40.46 -3.63
CA MET A 308 64.32 39.07 -3.46
C MET A 308 62.84 38.90 -3.83
N ARG A 309 62.53 37.87 -4.60
CA ARG A 309 61.15 37.49 -4.94
C ARG A 309 60.94 36.00 -4.78
N GLY A 310 59.83 35.64 -4.16
CA GLY A 310 59.38 34.25 -4.04
C GLY A 310 57.93 34.11 -4.47
N SER A 311 57.48 32.87 -4.55
CA SER A 311 56.08 32.52 -4.79
C SER A 311 55.64 31.51 -3.73
N VAL A 312 54.51 31.77 -3.09
CA VAL A 312 53.89 30.81 -2.16
C VAL A 312 52.64 30.23 -2.81
N GLN A 313 52.46 28.92 -2.65
CA GLN A 313 51.37 28.18 -3.27
C GLN A 313 50.16 28.09 -2.34
N LEU A 314 48.96 28.27 -2.91
CA LEU A 314 47.70 28.09 -2.19
C LEU A 314 47.51 26.62 -1.76
N GLY A 315 46.98 26.40 -0.55
CA GLY A 315 46.73 25.05 -0.02
C GLY A 315 47.99 24.28 0.42
N LEU A 316 49.17 24.90 0.41
CA LEU A 316 50.42 24.32 0.90
C LEU A 316 50.36 24.10 2.42
N LEU A 317 50.71 22.90 2.87
CA LEU A 317 50.65 22.51 4.29
C LEU A 317 51.70 23.25 5.15
N LYS A 318 51.39 23.40 6.45
CA LYS A 318 52.24 24.11 7.43
C LYS A 318 53.64 23.49 7.54
N GLY A 319 54.65 24.33 7.74
CA GLY A 319 56.05 23.93 7.92
C GLY A 319 56.80 23.54 6.64
N ILE A 320 56.14 23.40 5.49
CA ILE A 320 56.82 23.11 4.23
C ILE A 320 57.55 24.39 3.73
N PRO A 321 58.88 24.33 3.49
CA PRO A 321 59.62 25.46 2.91
C PRO A 321 59.31 25.61 1.42
N PHE A 322 59.15 26.85 0.97
CA PHE A 322 58.82 27.19 -0.43
C PHE A 322 59.83 28.15 -1.08
N MET A 323 60.69 28.80 -0.30
CA MET A 323 61.86 29.54 -0.81
C MET A 323 62.99 29.61 0.24
N GLN A 324 64.15 30.11 -0.15
CA GLN A 324 65.28 30.36 0.74
C GLN A 324 65.83 31.79 0.51
N VAL A 325 66.28 32.43 1.59
CA VAL A 325 66.87 33.78 1.58
C VAL A 325 68.39 33.66 1.79
N GLU A 326 69.17 34.11 0.81
CA GLU A 326 70.63 34.06 0.87
C GLU A 326 71.26 35.44 1.14
N ALA A 327 72.22 35.46 2.07
CA ALA A 327 73.07 36.60 2.37
C ALA A 327 74.51 36.13 2.62
N LEU A 328 75.46 37.05 2.53
CA LEU A 328 76.88 36.78 2.67
C LEU A 328 77.58 37.95 3.34
N ASP A 329 78.39 37.64 4.36
CA ASP A 329 79.42 38.55 4.85
C ASP A 329 80.78 38.28 4.19
N ARG A 330 81.65 39.28 4.21
CA ARG A 330 83.01 39.24 3.67
C ARG A 330 84.10 39.11 4.73
N ASP A 331 83.74 39.33 5.99
CA ASP A 331 84.54 38.98 7.17
C ASP A 331 84.94 37.49 7.17
N ASP A 332 85.94 37.14 7.98
CA ASP A 332 86.56 35.82 7.91
C ASP A 332 85.61 34.71 8.39
N ARG A 333 85.47 33.67 7.56
CA ARG A 333 84.58 32.50 7.77
C ARG A 333 84.88 31.66 9.02
N ASN A 334 85.94 31.99 9.74
CA ASN A 334 86.35 31.33 10.98
C ASN A 334 86.06 32.18 12.24
N THR A 335 85.47 33.39 12.09
CA THR A 335 85.09 34.28 13.21
C THR A 335 83.55 34.37 13.34
N PRO A 336 83.01 34.74 14.51
CA PRO A 336 81.57 35.02 14.68
C PRO A 336 81.05 36.20 13.85
N HIS A 337 81.93 37.00 13.24
CA HIS A 337 81.54 38.16 12.44
C HIS A 337 80.93 37.75 11.09
N SER A 338 81.20 36.53 10.62
CA SER A 338 80.61 35.97 9.40
C SER A 338 79.47 34.95 9.66
N GLU A 339 79.14 34.63 10.92
CA GLU A 339 77.96 33.83 11.25
C GLU A 339 76.70 34.69 11.11
N LEU A 340 75.87 34.38 10.12
CA LEU A 340 74.64 35.12 9.84
C LEU A 340 73.42 34.51 10.54
N ARG A 341 72.57 35.36 11.09
CA ARG A 341 71.25 34.99 11.61
C ARG A 341 70.14 35.73 10.86
N PHE A 342 69.18 34.95 10.38
CA PHE A 342 67.99 35.46 9.70
C PHE A 342 66.84 35.68 10.68
N SER A 343 66.08 36.75 10.48
CA SER A 343 64.87 37.04 11.26
C SER A 343 63.86 37.85 10.44
N LEU A 344 62.58 37.65 10.72
CA LEU A 344 61.48 38.28 10.00
C LEU A 344 60.92 39.43 10.84
N LEU A 345 61.22 40.67 10.46
CA LEU A 345 60.86 41.88 11.22
C LEU A 345 59.39 42.24 11.09
N GLU A 346 58.85 42.14 9.87
CA GLU A 346 57.51 42.58 9.54
C GLU A 346 56.97 41.80 8.34
N GLN A 347 55.66 41.55 8.37
CA GLN A 347 54.89 40.95 7.28
C GLN A 347 53.80 41.96 6.91
N THR A 348 53.67 42.31 5.63
CA THR A 348 52.67 43.26 5.14
C THR A 348 51.83 42.63 4.02
N PRO A 349 50.49 42.74 4.03
CA PRO A 349 49.66 43.41 5.05
C PRO A 349 49.76 42.76 6.44
N ARG A 350 49.59 43.57 7.50
CA ARG A 350 49.51 43.09 8.88
C ARG A 350 48.09 42.57 9.13
N ILE A 351 47.91 41.25 9.08
CA ILE A 351 46.68 40.61 9.55
C ILE A 351 46.66 40.68 11.09
N PRO A 352 45.51 40.96 11.74
CA PRO A 352 45.42 40.89 13.19
C PRO A 352 45.53 39.43 13.63
N TYR A 353 46.47 39.19 14.55
CA TYR A 353 46.87 37.89 15.08
C TYR A 353 47.75 37.04 14.12
N SER A 354 48.81 36.48 14.72
CA SER A 354 49.87 35.62 14.18
C SER A 354 50.77 36.12 13.04
N HIS A 355 51.80 35.30 12.80
CA HIS A 355 52.75 35.40 11.71
C HIS A 355 52.33 34.38 10.65
N MET A 356 51.94 34.79 9.43
CA MET A 356 51.59 33.85 8.36
C MET A 356 52.82 33.06 7.86
N PHE A 357 53.97 33.73 7.86
CA PHE A 357 55.24 33.18 7.37
C PHE A 357 56.24 33.03 8.51
N SER A 358 57.01 31.96 8.48
CA SER A 358 58.19 31.71 9.32
C SER A 358 59.45 31.68 8.47
N ILE A 359 60.59 32.11 9.04
CA ILE A 359 61.92 31.94 8.45
C ILE A 359 62.81 31.18 9.43
N ASP A 360 63.53 30.17 8.95
CA ASP A 360 64.50 29.46 9.79
C ASP A 360 65.75 30.34 10.04
N PRO A 361 66.15 30.57 11.32
CA PRO A 361 67.22 31.52 11.64
C PRO A 361 68.63 31.14 11.17
N LEU A 362 68.86 29.91 10.70
CA LEU A 362 70.18 29.38 10.32
C LEU A 362 70.33 29.22 8.80
N SER A 363 69.32 28.63 8.16
CA SER A 363 69.30 28.34 6.72
C SER A 363 68.67 29.45 5.88
N GLY A 364 67.84 30.32 6.47
CA GLY A 364 67.07 31.32 5.73
C GLY A 364 65.90 30.73 4.92
N GLU A 365 65.53 29.46 5.11
CA GLU A 365 64.34 28.87 4.48
C GLU A 365 63.06 29.51 5.00
N VAL A 366 62.13 29.82 4.10
CA VAL A 366 60.83 30.45 4.40
C VAL A 366 59.71 29.44 4.17
N SER A 367 58.85 29.30 5.19
CA SER A 367 57.76 28.33 5.26
C SER A 367 56.47 28.97 5.79
N LEU A 368 55.35 28.25 5.67
CA LEU A 368 54.07 28.67 6.23
C LEU A 368 53.89 28.22 7.68
N THR A 369 53.26 29.05 8.49
CA THR A 369 52.76 28.65 9.82
C THR A 369 51.43 27.92 9.71
N GLU A 370 50.91 27.43 10.84
CA GLU A 370 49.60 26.80 10.96
C GLU A 370 48.45 27.71 10.49
N GLU A 371 48.48 28.96 10.93
CA GLU A 371 47.52 29.99 10.54
C GLU A 371 47.76 30.45 9.11
N GLY A 372 49.03 30.59 8.67
CA GLY A 372 49.36 30.91 7.28
C GLY A 372 48.89 29.86 6.26
N ALA A 373 48.94 28.57 6.61
CA ALA A 373 48.47 27.46 5.77
C ALA A 373 46.93 27.33 5.71
N SER A 374 46.21 27.97 6.63
CA SER A 374 44.74 27.92 6.72
C SER A 374 44.04 29.22 6.31
N THR A 375 44.77 30.36 6.32
CA THR A 375 44.23 31.71 6.00
C THR A 375 44.83 32.32 4.72
N LEU A 376 45.66 31.59 3.97
CA LEU A 376 46.19 32.05 2.69
C LEU A 376 45.07 32.16 1.64
N ASP A 377 44.80 33.38 1.20
CA ASP A 377 43.74 33.72 0.24
C ASP A 377 44.28 34.77 -0.77
N PRO A 378 44.20 34.51 -2.10
CA PRO A 378 44.74 35.41 -3.12
C PRO A 378 43.83 36.62 -3.42
N GLU A 379 42.55 36.55 -3.08
CA GLU A 379 41.58 37.64 -3.19
C GLU A 379 41.72 38.60 -1.99
N MET A 380 41.97 38.08 -0.78
CA MET A 380 42.38 38.90 0.37
C MET A 380 43.74 39.57 0.14
N CYS A 381 44.78 38.81 -0.27
CA CYS A 381 46.06 39.42 -0.63
C CYS A 381 46.98 38.55 -1.51
N GLY A 382 46.84 38.66 -2.84
CA GLY A 382 47.75 38.00 -3.80
C GLY A 382 49.23 38.43 -3.76
N ARG A 383 49.65 39.36 -2.90
CA ARG A 383 51.06 39.76 -2.73
C ARG A 383 51.40 40.16 -1.29
N TYR A 384 52.25 39.37 -0.64
CA TYR A 384 52.83 39.72 0.65
C TYR A 384 54.22 40.34 0.47
N LYS A 385 54.56 41.29 1.34
CA LYS A 385 55.90 41.87 1.42
C LYS A 385 56.46 41.59 2.82
N LEU A 386 57.55 40.83 2.86
CA LEU A 386 58.27 40.46 4.07
C LEU A 386 59.52 41.34 4.21
N SER A 387 59.70 41.93 5.39
CA SER A 387 60.90 42.67 5.77
C SER A 387 61.82 41.73 6.56
N VAL A 388 62.84 41.19 5.89
CA VAL A 388 63.80 40.25 6.49
C VAL A 388 65.03 41.01 6.97
N MET A 389 65.47 40.77 8.21
CA MET A 389 66.78 41.20 8.70
C MET A 389 67.74 40.01 8.63
N VAL A 390 68.93 40.27 8.11
CA VAL A 390 70.11 39.43 8.34
C VAL A 390 71.10 40.23 9.19
N LYS A 391 71.72 39.55 10.16
CA LYS A 391 72.61 40.14 11.14
C LYS A 391 73.82 39.23 11.38
N ASP A 392 74.99 39.82 11.61
CA ASP A 392 76.16 39.09 12.11
C ASP A 392 76.01 38.68 13.60
N MET A 393 76.95 37.86 14.07
CA MET A 393 77.06 37.42 15.47
C MET A 393 78.25 38.07 16.21
N ALA A 394 78.64 39.30 15.83
CA ALA A 394 79.54 40.10 16.62
C ALA A 394 78.93 40.48 17.99
N GLY A 395 79.78 40.87 18.93
CA GLY A 395 79.36 41.28 20.28
C GLY A 395 78.33 42.41 20.25
N LYS A 396 77.39 42.41 21.22
CA LYS A 396 76.12 43.19 21.20
C LYS A 396 76.22 44.69 20.84
N SER A 397 77.37 45.32 20.99
CA SER A 397 77.61 46.74 20.66
C SER A 397 78.14 47.01 19.25
N ASN A 398 78.66 45.99 18.55
CA ASN A 398 79.47 46.11 17.33
C ASN A 398 78.93 45.20 16.20
N ALA A 399 77.63 44.94 16.18
CA ALA A 399 77.01 43.98 15.27
C ALA A 399 76.13 44.70 14.24
N PHE A 400 76.51 44.58 12.97
CA PHE A 400 75.80 45.15 11.82
C PHE A 400 74.62 44.27 11.41
N PHE A 401 73.65 44.92 10.78
CA PHE A 401 72.48 44.28 10.20
C PHE A 401 72.13 44.96 8.89
N THR A 402 71.61 44.17 7.95
CA THR A 402 70.99 44.68 6.73
C THR A 402 69.54 44.23 6.70
N THR A 403 68.66 45.11 6.26
CA THR A 403 67.25 44.79 6.02
C THR A 403 67.01 44.65 4.53
N GLY A 404 66.35 43.55 4.16
CA GLY A 404 66.02 43.17 2.79
C GLY A 404 64.51 43.02 2.65
N ILE A 405 64.02 43.27 1.44
CA ILE A 405 62.61 43.10 1.11
C ILE A 405 62.47 41.85 0.25
N VAL A 406 61.69 40.89 0.73
CA VAL A 406 61.20 39.75 -0.05
C VAL A 406 59.77 40.07 -0.47
N ILE A 407 59.49 40.03 -1.77
CA ILE A 407 58.12 40.09 -2.29
C ILE A 407 57.67 38.67 -2.59
N LEU A 408 56.63 38.21 -1.89
CA LEU A 408 55.94 36.96 -2.17
C LEU A 408 54.72 37.24 -3.05
N GLU A 409 54.60 36.53 -4.16
CA GLU A 409 53.36 36.48 -4.94
C GLU A 409 52.62 35.19 -4.58
N VAL A 410 51.32 35.26 -4.31
CA VAL A 410 50.50 34.05 -4.09
C VAL A 410 50.20 33.45 -5.46
N THR A 411 50.82 32.32 -5.77
CA THR A 411 50.60 31.59 -7.02
C THR A 411 49.45 30.60 -6.83
N GLY A 412 48.33 30.88 -7.50
CA GLY A 412 47.15 30.01 -7.56
C GLY A 412 47.43 28.76 -8.37
N ASN A 413 48.14 27.80 -7.78
CA ASN A 413 48.30 26.45 -8.28
C ASN A 413 47.31 25.53 -7.53
N SER A 414 46.07 25.47 -8.01
CA SER A 414 45.03 24.58 -7.47
C SER A 414 44.95 23.27 -8.28
N TRP A 415 44.14 22.34 -7.78
CA TRP A 415 43.47 21.39 -8.65
C TRP A 415 42.65 22.15 -9.71
N ALA A 416 42.64 21.66 -10.95
CA ALA A 416 41.46 21.85 -11.78
C ALA A 416 40.33 21.03 -11.15
N SER A 417 39.17 21.64 -10.88
CA SER A 417 38.01 20.89 -10.36
C SER A 417 37.64 19.80 -11.36
N PRO A 418 37.61 18.51 -10.97
CA PRO A 418 37.26 17.43 -11.88
C PRO A 418 35.77 17.54 -12.23
N ASP A 419 35.45 17.55 -13.52
CA ASP A 419 34.07 17.42 -13.98
C ASP A 419 33.53 16.03 -13.55
N PRO A 420 32.30 15.94 -13.02
CA PRO A 420 31.70 14.66 -12.64
C PRO A 420 31.55 13.73 -13.85
N VAL A 421 32.12 12.53 -13.76
CA VAL A 421 32.06 11.54 -14.84
C VAL A 421 30.71 10.81 -14.77
N ARG A 422 30.13 10.51 -15.94
CA ARG A 422 29.02 9.57 -16.09
C ARG A 422 29.50 8.40 -16.92
N LEU A 423 29.48 7.19 -16.36
CA LEU A 423 29.82 5.95 -17.04
C LEU A 423 28.56 5.09 -17.09
N GLN A 424 28.26 4.48 -18.25
CA GLN A 424 27.32 3.37 -18.26
C GLN A 424 27.91 2.22 -17.41
N GLU A 425 27.06 1.41 -16.78
CA GLU A 425 27.49 0.11 -16.27
C GLU A 425 27.77 -0.91 -17.39
N ASN A 426 28.23 -2.11 -17.02
CA ASN A 426 28.45 -3.22 -17.96
C ASN A 426 29.32 -2.87 -19.20
N LEU A 427 30.22 -1.89 -19.07
CA LEU A 427 31.06 -1.42 -20.19
C LEU A 427 31.87 -2.56 -20.83
N PRO A 428 31.90 -2.67 -22.17
CA PRO A 428 32.69 -3.70 -22.85
C PRO A 428 34.19 -3.39 -22.73
N GLY A 429 34.97 -4.41 -22.37
CA GLY A 429 36.43 -4.33 -22.35
C GLY A 429 37.07 -4.20 -23.74
N PRO A 430 38.42 -4.10 -23.82
CA PRO A 430 39.37 -4.46 -22.78
C PRO A 430 39.58 -3.39 -21.71
N TYR A 431 39.75 -3.86 -20.48
CA TYR A 431 40.23 -3.06 -19.35
C TYR A 431 41.78 -3.04 -19.33
N PRO A 432 42.42 -1.99 -18.80
CA PRO A 432 41.84 -0.80 -18.17
C PRO A 432 41.31 0.25 -19.18
N ILE A 433 40.21 0.92 -18.83
CA ILE A 433 39.57 1.97 -19.64
C ILE A 433 39.84 3.32 -18.98
N ALA A 434 40.39 4.30 -19.72
CA ALA A 434 40.58 5.66 -19.21
C ALA A 434 39.23 6.40 -19.12
N ILE A 435 38.87 6.87 -17.92
CA ILE A 435 37.55 7.48 -17.63
C ILE A 435 37.62 8.99 -17.30
N ALA A 436 38.77 9.47 -16.82
CA ALA A 436 39.01 10.88 -16.51
C ALA A 436 40.50 11.22 -16.60
N GLN A 437 40.82 12.51 -16.63
CA GLN A 437 42.17 12.99 -16.32
C GLN A 437 42.07 14.20 -15.39
N VAL A 438 42.65 14.07 -14.20
CA VAL A 438 42.89 15.22 -13.32
C VAL A 438 44.22 15.86 -13.62
N LYS A 439 44.36 17.14 -13.28
CA LYS A 439 45.59 17.89 -13.50
C LYS A 439 45.93 18.79 -12.34
N TRP A 440 47.04 18.48 -11.70
CA TRP A 440 47.75 19.39 -10.82
C TRP A 440 48.44 20.50 -11.62
N THR A 441 48.42 21.71 -11.10
CA THR A 441 49.06 22.90 -11.71
C THR A 441 50.38 23.28 -11.04
N GLY A 442 50.73 22.62 -9.93
CA GLY A 442 51.93 22.90 -9.14
C GLY A 442 53.22 22.29 -9.69
N SER A 443 54.25 22.26 -8.84
CA SER A 443 55.54 21.60 -9.11
C SER A 443 55.40 20.07 -9.23
N GLN A 444 56.51 19.39 -9.57
CA GLN A 444 56.56 17.93 -9.67
C GLN A 444 55.91 17.25 -8.45
N ALA A 445 54.94 16.39 -8.75
CA ALA A 445 54.15 15.60 -7.82
C ALA A 445 53.89 14.24 -8.45
N GLU A 446 53.62 13.23 -7.63
CA GLU A 446 53.02 11.96 -8.05
C GLU A 446 51.55 11.94 -7.60
N TYR A 447 50.69 11.22 -8.33
CA TYR A 447 49.27 11.10 -8.02
C TYR A 447 48.98 9.75 -7.37
N SER A 448 48.13 9.75 -6.34
CA SER A 448 47.61 8.56 -5.67
C SER A 448 46.09 8.65 -5.52
N LEU A 449 45.44 7.50 -5.39
CA LEU A 449 44.02 7.41 -5.03
C LEU A 449 43.90 7.00 -3.57
N GLU A 450 42.99 7.63 -2.85
CA GLU A 450 42.67 7.34 -1.46
C GLU A 450 41.23 6.81 -1.38
N GLY A 451 41.04 5.71 -0.63
CA GLY A 451 39.75 5.04 -0.45
C GLY A 451 39.84 3.53 -0.63
N GLU A 452 39.01 2.79 0.11
CA GLU A 452 38.86 1.33 -0.03
C GLU A 452 37.83 1.02 -1.13
N PHE A 453 38.27 1.01 -2.39
CA PHE A 453 37.44 0.54 -3.50
C PHE A 453 37.51 -0.99 -3.61
N PRO A 454 36.40 -1.69 -3.89
CA PRO A 454 36.42 -3.13 -4.21
C PRO A 454 37.45 -3.44 -5.30
N GLU A 455 38.21 -4.52 -5.13
CA GLU A 455 39.13 -5.11 -6.12
C GLU A 455 40.16 -4.17 -6.80
N MET A 456 40.43 -2.97 -6.26
CA MET A 456 41.15 -1.89 -6.97
C MET A 456 40.47 -1.50 -8.31
N LEU A 457 39.15 -1.37 -8.29
CA LEU A 457 38.27 -0.98 -9.40
C LEU A 457 38.75 0.28 -10.15
N PHE A 458 39.38 1.23 -9.45
CA PHE A 458 39.98 2.43 -10.03
C PHE A 458 41.50 2.48 -9.79
N THR A 459 42.25 2.98 -10.77
CA THR A 459 43.69 3.30 -10.66
C THR A 459 44.02 4.63 -11.32
N ILE A 460 45.17 5.23 -11.00
CA ILE A 460 45.63 6.51 -11.56
C ILE A 460 47.06 6.40 -12.11
N SER A 461 47.35 7.05 -13.23
CA SER A 461 48.70 7.13 -13.80
C SER A 461 49.48 8.36 -13.31
N ARG A 462 50.79 8.39 -13.58
CA ARG A 462 51.69 9.51 -13.26
C ARG A 462 51.33 10.81 -13.99
N GLU A 463 50.55 10.70 -15.06
CA GLU A 463 50.01 11.79 -15.86
C GLU A 463 48.63 12.27 -15.37
N GLY A 464 48.10 11.72 -14.27
CA GLY A 464 46.81 12.06 -13.69
C GLY A 464 45.61 11.42 -14.39
N VAL A 465 45.82 10.45 -15.29
CA VAL A 465 44.74 9.74 -15.99
C VAL A 465 44.19 8.66 -15.07
N ILE A 466 42.88 8.67 -14.84
CA ILE A 466 42.16 7.69 -14.02
C ILE A 466 41.56 6.63 -14.92
N TYR A 467 41.75 5.37 -14.51
CA TYR A 467 41.33 4.18 -15.22
C TYR A 467 40.35 3.37 -14.39
N LEU A 468 39.30 2.88 -15.05
CA LEU A 468 38.43 1.80 -14.59
C LEU A 468 39.06 0.45 -14.96
N ASN A 469 39.06 -0.51 -14.04
CA ASN A 469 39.74 -1.82 -14.19
C ASN A 469 38.82 -3.03 -14.38
N ALA A 470 37.53 -2.89 -14.06
CA ALA A 470 36.50 -3.93 -14.16
C ALA A 470 35.14 -3.28 -14.54
N PRO A 471 34.14 -4.04 -15.04
CA PRO A 471 32.82 -3.49 -15.25
C PRO A 471 32.20 -2.97 -13.96
N LEU A 472 31.38 -1.93 -14.09
CA LEU A 472 30.53 -1.41 -13.03
C LEU A 472 29.19 -2.15 -13.04
N ASP A 473 28.55 -2.17 -11.88
CA ASP A 473 27.22 -2.70 -11.57
C ASP A 473 26.55 -1.64 -10.66
N ARG A 474 25.43 -1.09 -11.13
CA ARG A 474 24.71 0.03 -10.52
C ARG A 474 23.80 -0.43 -9.38
N GLU A 475 23.29 -1.65 -9.42
CA GLU A 475 22.50 -2.25 -8.33
C GLU A 475 23.38 -2.49 -7.10
N THR A 476 24.65 -2.83 -7.30
CA THR A 476 25.66 -2.86 -6.23
C THR A 476 26.06 -1.46 -5.79
N GLN A 477 26.40 -0.54 -6.72
CA GLN A 477 26.80 0.83 -6.35
C GLN A 477 26.56 1.88 -7.46
N ASP A 478 25.61 2.79 -7.23
CA ASP A 478 25.18 3.83 -8.18
C ASP A 478 26.17 5.01 -8.36
N GLN A 479 27.06 5.22 -7.39
CA GLN A 479 28.03 6.31 -7.42
C GLN A 479 29.32 6.00 -6.64
N PHE A 480 30.45 6.50 -7.15
CA PHE A 480 31.75 6.44 -6.48
C PHE A 480 32.29 7.84 -6.23
N LEU A 481 32.79 8.05 -5.02
CA LEU A 481 33.49 9.27 -4.61
C LEU A 481 34.98 8.92 -4.46
N ILE A 482 35.80 9.37 -5.40
CA ILE A 482 37.23 9.03 -5.48
C ILE A 482 38.03 10.20 -4.88
N SER A 483 38.67 10.00 -3.74
CA SER A 483 39.65 10.96 -3.20
C SER A 483 40.96 10.81 -3.98
N ILE A 484 41.50 11.92 -4.48
CA ILE A 484 42.71 11.95 -5.31
C ILE A 484 43.71 12.88 -4.65
N VAL A 485 44.92 12.39 -4.41
CA VAL A 485 45.96 13.06 -3.63
C VAL A 485 47.15 13.41 -4.53
N VAL A 486 47.86 14.49 -4.20
CA VAL A 486 49.15 14.86 -4.81
C VAL A 486 50.26 14.80 -3.78
N GLU A 487 51.18 13.87 -4.00
CA GLU A 487 52.30 13.59 -3.12
C GLU A 487 53.64 14.00 -3.76
N ARG A 488 54.64 14.19 -2.91
CA ARG A 488 56.05 14.23 -3.31
C ARG A 488 56.59 12.81 -3.48
N PRO A 489 57.71 12.63 -4.22
CA PRO A 489 58.47 11.37 -4.25
C PRO A 489 59.05 10.90 -2.89
N ASP A 490 58.81 11.63 -1.79
CA ASP A 490 59.12 11.21 -0.40
C ASP A 490 57.86 10.81 0.40
N GLY A 491 56.71 10.61 -0.26
CA GLY A 491 55.45 10.13 0.34
C GLY A 491 54.74 11.17 1.20
N ARG A 492 54.88 12.46 0.86
CA ARG A 492 54.28 13.59 1.59
C ARG A 492 53.30 14.35 0.73
N GLU A 493 52.07 14.52 1.22
CA GLU A 493 51.06 15.40 0.65
C GLU A 493 51.59 16.82 0.38
N ILE A 494 51.26 17.37 -0.79
CA ILE A 494 51.61 18.73 -1.20
C ILE A 494 50.44 19.69 -0.95
N ALA A 495 49.21 19.18 -1.10
CA ALA A 495 47.95 19.91 -0.96
C ALA A 495 46.82 18.95 -0.58
N LYS A 496 45.71 19.51 -0.09
CA LYS A 496 44.49 18.75 0.24
C LYS A 496 44.01 17.91 -0.95
N PRO A 497 43.41 16.71 -0.71
CA PRO A 497 42.83 15.90 -1.77
C PRO A 497 41.73 16.61 -2.57
N VAL A 498 41.42 16.10 -3.75
CA VAL A 498 40.23 16.48 -4.53
C VAL A 498 39.33 15.27 -4.77
N GLU A 499 38.02 15.49 -4.65
CA GLU A 499 37.01 14.47 -4.92
C GLU A 499 36.63 14.46 -6.41
N LEU A 500 36.78 13.31 -7.09
CA LEU A 500 36.07 13.03 -8.33
C LEU A 500 34.80 12.23 -8.02
N ARG A 501 33.66 12.70 -8.55
CA ARG A 501 32.39 11.95 -8.56
C ARG A 501 32.24 11.18 -9.86
N VAL A 502 32.07 9.87 -9.76
CA VAL A 502 31.70 8.99 -10.88
C VAL A 502 30.28 8.51 -10.63
N MET A 503 29.33 8.92 -11.47
CA MET A 503 27.96 8.41 -11.47
C MET A 503 27.86 7.22 -12.43
N VAL A 504 27.20 6.14 -11.99
CA VAL A 504 26.90 4.98 -12.82
C VAL A 504 25.55 5.18 -13.52
N GLY A 505 25.52 4.88 -14.81
CA GLY A 505 24.36 4.99 -15.69
C GLY A 505 23.70 3.63 -15.91
N ASP A 506 22.40 3.63 -15.64
CA ASP A 506 21.46 2.52 -15.65
C ASP A 506 21.37 1.76 -16.99
N ALA A 507 21.70 0.48 -16.97
CA ALA A 507 21.47 -0.50 -18.02
C ALA A 507 20.17 -1.30 -17.76
N ASN A 508 19.98 -2.42 -18.45
CA ASN A 508 18.73 -3.20 -18.38
C ASN A 508 19.10 -4.68 -18.49
N ASP A 509 19.75 -5.17 -17.45
CA ASP A 509 20.23 -6.55 -17.35
C ASP A 509 19.65 -7.32 -16.15
N ASN A 510 18.93 -6.63 -15.26
CA ASN A 510 17.88 -7.28 -14.46
C ASN A 510 16.67 -7.61 -15.34
N ARG A 511 15.62 -8.15 -14.73
CA ARG A 511 14.35 -8.45 -15.41
C ARG A 511 13.21 -8.49 -14.41
N PRO A 512 11.95 -8.35 -14.86
CA PRO A 512 10.82 -8.38 -13.96
C PRO A 512 10.72 -9.78 -13.31
N THR A 513 10.75 -9.85 -11.98
CA THR A 513 10.66 -11.10 -11.21
C THR A 513 9.42 -11.13 -10.32
N PHE A 514 8.63 -12.21 -10.39
CA PHE A 514 7.50 -12.42 -9.49
C PHE A 514 7.97 -13.01 -8.14
N PRO A 515 7.53 -12.47 -6.99
CA PRO A 515 7.83 -13.07 -5.67
C PRO A 515 7.29 -14.50 -5.47
N GLN A 516 6.32 -14.93 -6.30
CA GLN A 516 5.73 -16.27 -6.28
C GLN A 516 5.58 -16.81 -7.71
N ALA A 517 5.97 -18.08 -7.92
CA ALA A 517 5.78 -18.75 -9.21
C ALA A 517 4.32 -19.18 -9.46
N GLN A 518 3.52 -19.28 -8.41
CA GLN A 518 2.11 -19.64 -8.46
C GLN A 518 1.31 -18.84 -7.42
N TYR A 519 0.19 -18.29 -7.86
CA TYR A 519 -0.82 -17.63 -7.05
C TYR A 519 -2.15 -18.42 -7.13
N HIS A 520 -3.01 -18.25 -6.13
CA HIS A 520 -4.36 -18.83 -6.11
C HIS A 520 -5.40 -17.74 -5.83
N THR A 521 -6.53 -17.78 -6.52
CA THR A 521 -7.70 -16.93 -6.22
C THR A 521 -9.01 -17.67 -6.53
N VAL A 522 -10.12 -17.13 -6.05
CA VAL A 522 -11.47 -17.66 -6.23
C VAL A 522 -12.35 -16.57 -6.85
N VAL A 523 -13.14 -16.92 -7.85
CA VAL A 523 -14.10 -16.00 -8.49
C VAL A 523 -15.47 -16.65 -8.60
N LYS A 524 -16.52 -15.89 -8.28
CA LYS A 524 -17.91 -16.33 -8.44
C LYS A 524 -18.27 -16.42 -9.93
N GLU A 525 -19.03 -17.43 -10.34
CA GLU A 525 -19.36 -17.60 -11.76
C GLU A 525 -20.25 -16.45 -12.32
N LEU A 526 -21.06 -15.86 -11.45
CA LEU A 526 -21.91 -14.69 -11.74
C LEU A 526 -21.18 -13.34 -11.57
N ALA A 527 -19.87 -13.34 -11.32
CA ALA A 527 -19.09 -12.13 -11.14
C ALA A 527 -19.18 -11.23 -12.38
N ALA A 528 -19.65 -10.00 -12.19
CA ALA A 528 -19.88 -9.06 -13.27
C ALA A 528 -18.58 -8.73 -14.02
N ARG A 529 -18.69 -8.55 -15.33
CA ARG A 529 -17.56 -8.14 -16.17
C ARG A 529 -16.86 -6.88 -15.62
N GLY A 530 -15.55 -6.96 -15.45
CA GLY A 530 -14.73 -5.95 -14.80
C GLY A 530 -14.39 -6.24 -13.34
N THR A 531 -15.01 -7.25 -12.70
CA THR A 531 -14.66 -7.66 -11.32
C THR A 531 -13.19 -8.04 -11.23
N GLU A 532 -12.47 -7.40 -10.32
CA GLU A 532 -11.05 -7.64 -10.04
C GLU A 532 -10.91 -8.85 -9.09
N ILE A 533 -9.98 -9.76 -9.40
CA ILE A 533 -9.87 -11.07 -8.71
C ILE A 533 -8.49 -11.33 -8.10
N LEU A 534 -7.44 -10.69 -8.60
CA LEU A 534 -6.09 -10.72 -8.06
C LEU A 534 -5.27 -9.61 -8.71
N THR A 535 -4.36 -8.98 -7.97
CA THR A 535 -3.27 -8.17 -8.57
C THR A 535 -1.99 -8.98 -8.47
N VAL A 536 -1.33 -9.23 -9.60
CA VAL A 536 0.03 -9.81 -9.60
C VAL A 536 1.05 -8.70 -9.79
N GLN A 537 2.10 -8.72 -8.97
CA GLN A 537 3.18 -7.74 -9.02
C GLN A 537 4.50 -8.47 -9.18
N ALA A 538 5.25 -8.05 -10.20
CA ALA A 538 6.67 -8.35 -10.34
C ALA A 538 7.49 -7.14 -9.86
N ALA A 539 8.75 -7.37 -9.50
CA ALA A 539 9.72 -6.35 -9.16
C ALA A 539 10.92 -6.43 -10.11
N ASP A 540 11.49 -5.28 -10.44
CA ASP A 540 12.75 -5.15 -11.17
C ASP A 540 13.72 -4.29 -10.35
N ASN A 541 15.02 -4.46 -10.57
CA ASN A 541 16.06 -3.82 -9.74
C ASN A 541 16.75 -2.63 -10.41
N ASP A 542 16.61 -2.48 -11.73
CA ASP A 542 17.09 -1.32 -12.51
C ASP A 542 16.59 0.03 -11.90
N ASP A 543 17.22 1.16 -12.25
CA ASP A 543 16.96 2.45 -11.60
C ASP A 543 15.47 2.86 -11.69
N PRO A 544 14.77 3.05 -10.54
CA PRO A 544 13.37 3.50 -10.53
C PRO A 544 13.11 4.89 -11.15
N LYS A 545 14.14 5.57 -11.67
CA LYS A 545 14.06 6.83 -12.42
C LYS A 545 14.02 6.65 -13.95
N THR A 546 14.23 5.45 -14.49
CA THR A 546 14.24 5.18 -15.94
C THR A 546 13.02 4.37 -16.39
N ASP A 547 12.83 4.19 -17.71
CA ASP A 547 11.83 3.25 -18.24
C ASP A 547 12.30 1.77 -18.12
N ASN A 548 13.49 1.47 -17.60
CA ASN A 548 14.00 0.09 -17.55
C ASN A 548 13.24 -0.74 -16.49
N VAL A 549 13.03 -0.16 -15.31
CA VAL A 549 12.15 -0.70 -14.25
C VAL A 549 10.67 -0.81 -14.67
N ARG A 550 10.29 -0.40 -15.89
CA ARG A 550 8.89 -0.25 -16.30
C ARG A 550 8.28 -1.56 -16.80
N ILE A 551 7.72 -2.29 -15.86
CA ILE A 551 7.05 -3.57 -16.09
C ILE A 551 5.69 -3.38 -16.78
N PHE A 552 5.43 -4.23 -17.77
CA PHE A 552 4.13 -4.43 -18.41
C PHE A 552 3.66 -5.88 -18.25
N TYR A 553 2.38 -6.07 -17.94
CA TYR A 553 1.76 -7.38 -17.71
C TYR A 553 0.94 -7.86 -18.90
N ARG A 554 0.96 -9.17 -19.14
CA ARG A 554 0.23 -9.81 -20.25
C ARG A 554 -0.23 -11.22 -19.90
N LEU A 555 -1.51 -11.49 -20.15
CA LEU A 555 -2.06 -12.85 -20.15
C LEU A 555 -1.61 -13.55 -21.45
N VAL A 556 -0.76 -14.57 -21.34
CA VAL A 556 -0.20 -15.29 -22.50
C VAL A 556 -0.81 -16.68 -22.71
N GLY A 557 -1.47 -17.25 -21.69
CA GLY A 557 -2.13 -18.55 -21.78
C GLY A 557 -3.24 -18.71 -20.73
N GLN A 558 -4.24 -19.53 -21.07
CA GLN A 558 -5.33 -19.93 -20.19
C GLN A 558 -5.60 -21.43 -20.44
N ILE A 559 -5.57 -22.24 -19.38
CA ILE A 559 -5.83 -23.68 -19.44
C ILE A 559 -6.98 -24.01 -18.48
N PRO A 560 -8.07 -24.68 -18.92
CA PRO A 560 -8.35 -25.07 -20.30
C PRO A 560 -8.56 -23.87 -21.23
N GLU A 561 -8.30 -24.08 -22.52
CA GLU A 561 -8.58 -23.09 -23.56
C GLU A 561 -10.10 -22.83 -23.65
N SER A 562 -10.47 -21.59 -24.01
CA SER A 562 -11.85 -21.19 -24.23
C SER A 562 -11.95 -20.30 -25.46
N PRO A 563 -12.98 -20.46 -26.32
CA PRO A 563 -13.25 -19.52 -27.41
C PRO A 563 -13.75 -18.15 -26.92
N ARG A 564 -14.04 -18.00 -25.62
CA ARG A 564 -14.38 -16.74 -24.95
C ARG A 564 -13.21 -16.28 -24.10
N ALA A 565 -12.84 -15.00 -24.19
CA ALA A 565 -11.91 -14.38 -23.24
C ALA A 565 -12.57 -14.24 -21.87
N LEU A 566 -12.31 -15.19 -20.96
CA LEU A 566 -12.91 -15.22 -19.63
C LEU A 566 -12.26 -14.20 -18.69
N PHE A 567 -10.94 -14.03 -18.81
CA PHE A 567 -10.13 -13.14 -17.98
C PHE A 567 -9.34 -12.15 -18.84
N ARG A 568 -8.93 -11.06 -18.22
CA ARG A 568 -7.93 -10.11 -18.72
C ARG A 568 -6.96 -9.77 -17.59
N VAL A 569 -5.76 -9.31 -17.92
CA VAL A 569 -4.88 -8.59 -16.99
C VAL A 569 -4.72 -7.17 -17.51
N ASP A 570 -4.74 -6.20 -16.61
CA ASP A 570 -4.38 -4.81 -16.95
C ASP A 570 -2.87 -4.69 -17.18
N ARG A 571 -2.51 -3.93 -18.22
CA ARG A 571 -1.13 -3.90 -18.74
C ARG A 571 -0.15 -3.19 -17.82
N ASP A 572 -0.56 -2.13 -17.15
CA ASP A 572 0.36 -1.27 -16.40
C ASP A 572 0.23 -1.48 -14.87
N SER A 573 -0.85 -2.11 -14.38
CA SER A 573 -1.08 -2.38 -12.95
C SER A 573 -1.05 -3.87 -12.53
N GLY A 574 -1.10 -4.82 -13.47
CA GLY A 574 -1.10 -6.25 -13.14
C GLY A 574 -2.42 -6.77 -12.54
N VAL A 575 -3.47 -5.96 -12.53
CA VAL A 575 -4.81 -6.32 -12.04
C VAL A 575 -5.48 -7.31 -12.99
N ILE A 576 -5.70 -8.54 -12.52
CA ILE A 576 -6.46 -9.57 -13.21
C ILE A 576 -7.95 -9.35 -12.91
N SER A 577 -8.77 -9.30 -13.96
CA SER A 577 -10.22 -9.10 -13.84
C SER A 577 -11.03 -9.96 -14.82
N VAL A 578 -12.29 -10.19 -14.49
CA VAL A 578 -13.25 -10.93 -15.32
C VAL A 578 -13.56 -10.14 -16.59
N GLN A 579 -13.45 -10.77 -17.75
CA GLN A 579 -13.69 -10.20 -19.08
C GLN A 579 -14.95 -10.77 -19.75
N ALA A 580 -15.45 -11.93 -19.30
CA ALA A 580 -16.76 -12.46 -19.70
C ALA A 580 -17.91 -11.77 -18.95
N ASP A 581 -19.13 -11.84 -19.50
CA ASP A 581 -20.35 -11.34 -18.86
C ASP A 581 -21.00 -12.37 -17.89
N SER A 582 -20.57 -13.63 -17.97
CA SER A 582 -20.86 -14.74 -17.04
C SER A 582 -19.84 -15.87 -17.28
N MET A 583 -19.50 -16.63 -16.23
CA MET A 583 -18.69 -17.86 -16.28
C MET A 583 -19.52 -19.12 -15.95
N GLU A 584 -20.84 -19.00 -15.92
CA GLU A 584 -21.80 -20.10 -15.79
C GLU A 584 -21.54 -21.21 -16.83
N GLY A 585 -21.48 -22.46 -16.35
CA GLY A 585 -21.22 -23.64 -17.20
C GLY A 585 -19.81 -23.70 -17.83
N THR A 586 -18.84 -22.94 -17.32
CA THR A 586 -17.43 -23.05 -17.70
C THR A 586 -16.68 -24.10 -16.87
N ALA A 587 -15.35 -24.20 -17.00
CA ALA A 587 -14.57 -25.15 -16.20
C ALA A 587 -14.46 -24.66 -14.74
N PRO A 588 -14.52 -25.56 -13.73
CA PRO A 588 -14.47 -25.17 -12.31
C PRO A 588 -13.10 -24.60 -11.87
N GLN A 589 -12.07 -24.70 -12.71
CA GLN A 589 -10.76 -24.13 -12.46
C GLN A 589 -10.05 -23.76 -13.77
N TYR A 590 -9.36 -22.62 -13.74
CA TYR A 590 -8.51 -22.12 -14.81
C TYR A 590 -7.11 -21.82 -14.30
N THR A 591 -6.08 -22.30 -15.00
CA THR A 591 -4.69 -21.88 -14.79
C THR A 591 -4.35 -20.83 -15.85
N LEU A 592 -4.12 -19.60 -15.41
CA LEU A 592 -3.64 -18.49 -16.23
C LEU A 592 -2.11 -18.45 -16.19
N THR A 593 -1.49 -18.14 -17.32
CA THR A 593 -0.07 -17.80 -17.40
C THR A 593 0.06 -16.30 -17.64
N ILE A 594 0.63 -15.58 -16.66
CA ILE A 594 0.87 -14.14 -16.75
C ILE A 594 2.37 -13.91 -16.95
N THR A 595 2.70 -13.13 -17.98
CA THR A 595 4.06 -12.64 -18.25
C THR A 595 4.20 -11.21 -17.75
N ALA A 596 5.33 -10.91 -17.13
CA ALA A 596 5.79 -9.55 -16.85
C ALA A 596 7.00 -9.28 -17.76
N GLU A 597 6.99 -8.17 -18.48
CA GLU A 597 7.96 -7.80 -19.52
C GLU A 597 8.35 -6.32 -19.35
N ASP A 598 9.63 -5.99 -19.34
CA ASP A 598 10.13 -4.62 -19.19
C ASP A 598 9.97 -3.79 -20.49
N ALA A 599 10.53 -2.57 -20.52
CA ALA A 599 10.47 -1.71 -21.71
C ALA A 599 11.39 -2.13 -22.88
N LYS A 600 12.31 -3.09 -22.69
CA LYS A 600 13.31 -3.54 -23.68
C LYS A 600 13.17 -5.02 -24.08
N GLY A 601 12.27 -5.77 -23.45
CA GLY A 601 11.89 -7.14 -23.78
C GLY A 601 12.43 -8.24 -22.85
N LEU A 602 13.04 -7.94 -21.69
CA LEU A 602 13.34 -8.98 -20.71
C LEU A 602 12.08 -9.27 -19.88
N ASN A 603 11.84 -10.55 -19.62
CA ASN A 603 10.58 -11.01 -19.02
C ASN A 603 10.75 -12.20 -18.08
N SER A 604 9.73 -12.42 -17.27
CA SER A 604 9.47 -13.68 -16.55
C SER A 604 7.98 -14.00 -16.60
N SER A 605 7.55 -15.12 -16.02
CA SER A 605 6.13 -15.49 -15.97
C SER A 605 5.78 -16.26 -14.70
N CYS A 606 4.56 -16.05 -14.22
CA CYS A 606 3.96 -16.78 -13.10
C CYS A 606 2.67 -17.46 -13.54
N THR A 607 2.17 -18.36 -12.70
CA THR A 607 0.86 -19.01 -12.88
C THR A 607 -0.15 -18.47 -11.88
N VAL A 608 -1.41 -18.33 -12.29
CA VAL A 608 -2.52 -17.97 -11.40
C VAL A 608 -3.62 -19.01 -11.55
N VAL A 609 -3.86 -19.76 -10.49
CA VAL A 609 -4.94 -20.76 -10.43
C VAL A 609 -6.20 -20.07 -9.93
N VAL A 610 -7.14 -19.85 -10.83
CA VAL A 610 -8.47 -19.27 -10.55
C VAL A 610 -9.46 -20.42 -10.41
N THR A 611 -9.97 -20.64 -9.20
CA THR A 611 -11.10 -21.55 -8.98
C THR A 611 -12.41 -20.79 -9.22
N VAL A 612 -13.30 -21.34 -10.04
CA VAL A 612 -14.64 -20.80 -10.24
C VAL A 612 -15.54 -21.34 -9.14
N GLN A 613 -16.12 -20.44 -8.35
CA GLN A 613 -17.10 -20.74 -7.32
C GLN A 613 -18.51 -20.63 -7.90
N ASP A 614 -19.23 -21.73 -7.79
CA ASP A 614 -20.65 -21.85 -8.04
C ASP A 614 -21.48 -20.92 -7.14
N GLU A 615 -22.55 -20.32 -7.68
CA GLU A 615 -23.49 -19.48 -6.93
C GLU A 615 -24.95 -19.78 -7.29
N ASN A 616 -25.76 -20.14 -6.28
CA ASN A 616 -27.18 -20.48 -6.46
C ASN A 616 -27.94 -19.53 -7.40
N ASN A 617 -28.21 -20.00 -8.62
CA ASN A 617 -29.00 -19.31 -9.63
C ASN A 617 -30.06 -20.21 -10.29
N ASN A 618 -30.02 -21.53 -10.13
CA ASN A 618 -31.02 -22.47 -10.63
C ASN A 618 -31.77 -23.19 -9.49
N PRO A 619 -32.72 -22.51 -8.81
CA PRO A 619 -33.41 -23.08 -7.66
C PRO A 619 -34.19 -24.36 -8.05
N PRO A 620 -34.38 -25.31 -7.12
CA PRO A 620 -34.82 -26.66 -7.42
C PRO A 620 -36.29 -26.67 -7.79
N VAL A 621 -36.63 -27.24 -8.95
CA VAL A 621 -38.00 -27.26 -9.48
C VAL A 621 -38.52 -28.68 -9.55
N PHE A 622 -39.68 -28.95 -8.94
CA PHE A 622 -40.35 -30.24 -9.10
C PHE A 622 -40.74 -30.48 -10.57
N SER A 623 -40.52 -31.70 -11.06
CA SER A 623 -40.83 -32.09 -12.45
C SER A 623 -42.33 -32.13 -12.76
N GLN A 624 -43.17 -32.23 -11.72
CA GLN A 624 -44.64 -32.19 -11.79
C GLN A 624 -45.14 -31.31 -10.62
N HIS A 625 -46.32 -30.69 -10.77
CA HIS A 625 -46.96 -29.93 -9.68
C HIS A 625 -47.77 -30.84 -8.75
N GLU A 626 -48.19 -31.99 -9.26
CA GLU A 626 -49.02 -33.00 -8.60
C GLU A 626 -48.42 -34.37 -8.93
N TYR A 627 -48.21 -35.22 -7.93
CA TYR A 627 -47.68 -36.58 -8.07
C TYR A 627 -48.70 -37.59 -7.52
N GLY A 628 -48.89 -38.70 -8.25
CA GLY A 628 -49.83 -39.77 -7.88
C GLY A 628 -51.12 -39.78 -8.73
N PRO A 629 -52.24 -40.30 -8.21
CA PRO A 629 -52.36 -40.92 -6.88
C PRO A 629 -51.47 -42.18 -6.76
N TYR A 630 -50.80 -42.31 -5.62
CA TYR A 630 -50.15 -43.54 -5.21
C TYR A 630 -51.09 -44.37 -4.35
N HIS A 631 -50.91 -45.69 -4.37
CA HIS A 631 -51.72 -46.63 -3.60
C HIS A 631 -50.82 -47.40 -2.62
N ILE A 632 -51.25 -47.50 -1.37
CA ILE A 632 -50.54 -48.26 -0.32
C ILE A 632 -51.56 -49.01 0.55
N PRO A 633 -51.44 -50.35 0.70
CA PRO A 633 -52.29 -51.10 1.63
C PRO A 633 -52.05 -50.66 3.07
N GLU A 634 -53.10 -50.62 3.89
CA GLU A 634 -52.97 -50.14 5.27
C GLU A 634 -52.05 -51.05 6.14
N ASP A 635 -52.02 -52.35 5.83
CA ASP A 635 -51.15 -53.34 6.48
C ASP A 635 -49.67 -53.27 6.05
N ALA A 636 -49.32 -52.28 5.21
CA ALA A 636 -47.95 -52.02 4.80
C ALA A 636 -47.02 -51.81 6.01
N PRO A 637 -45.87 -52.50 6.08
CA PRO A 637 -44.95 -52.36 7.19
C PRO A 637 -44.30 -50.97 7.21
N VAL A 638 -44.14 -50.42 8.42
CA VAL A 638 -43.34 -49.21 8.65
C VAL A 638 -41.94 -49.39 8.06
N GLY A 639 -41.50 -48.40 7.28
CA GLY A 639 -40.33 -48.47 6.40
C GLY A 639 -40.65 -48.71 4.92
N THR A 640 -41.91 -48.97 4.55
CA THR A 640 -42.34 -49.06 3.14
C THR A 640 -42.16 -47.71 2.44
N THR A 641 -41.48 -47.71 1.29
CA THR A 641 -41.35 -46.52 0.44
C THR A 641 -42.57 -46.43 -0.49
N VAL A 642 -43.31 -45.32 -0.41
CA VAL A 642 -44.51 -45.06 -1.22
C VAL A 642 -44.12 -44.67 -2.65
N THR A 643 -43.19 -43.72 -2.75
CA THR A 643 -42.71 -43.14 -4.01
C THR A 643 -41.35 -42.47 -3.78
N ALA A 644 -40.63 -42.19 -4.86
CA ALA A 644 -39.43 -41.36 -4.85
C ALA A 644 -39.60 -40.22 -5.87
N ILE A 645 -39.23 -39.00 -5.45
CA ILE A 645 -39.45 -37.76 -6.19
C ILE A 645 -38.12 -37.01 -6.30
N VAL A 646 -37.92 -36.25 -7.37
CA VAL A 646 -36.75 -35.37 -7.53
C VAL A 646 -37.18 -33.99 -8.02
N ALA A 647 -36.73 -32.95 -7.32
CA ALA A 647 -36.70 -31.59 -7.81
C ALA A 647 -35.40 -31.40 -8.62
N GLY A 648 -35.54 -30.97 -9.87
CA GLY A 648 -34.41 -30.69 -10.76
C GLY A 648 -33.76 -29.36 -10.39
N ASP A 649 -32.49 -29.44 -9.99
CA ASP A 649 -31.63 -28.30 -9.71
C ASP A 649 -30.54 -28.19 -10.80
N GLY A 650 -30.20 -26.97 -11.21
CA GLY A 650 -29.30 -26.69 -12.33
C GLY A 650 -27.85 -26.40 -11.95
N ASP A 651 -27.58 -26.19 -10.66
CA ASP A 651 -26.26 -25.76 -10.15
C ASP A 651 -25.26 -26.94 -10.10
N VAL A 652 -24.01 -26.69 -9.72
CA VAL A 652 -22.93 -27.69 -9.77
C VAL A 652 -23.17 -28.82 -8.77
N ARG A 653 -23.39 -30.03 -9.31
CA ARG A 653 -23.68 -31.27 -8.55
C ARG A 653 -22.72 -31.49 -7.38
N GLY A 654 -23.30 -31.72 -6.21
CA GLY A 654 -22.60 -31.94 -4.94
C GLY A 654 -22.27 -30.65 -4.17
N GLY A 655 -22.49 -29.46 -4.75
CA GLY A 655 -22.40 -28.19 -4.05
C GLY A 655 -23.56 -27.95 -3.07
N ASP A 656 -23.41 -26.97 -2.18
CA ASP A 656 -24.49 -26.53 -1.27
C ASP A 656 -25.54 -25.66 -1.99
N SER A 657 -25.23 -25.07 -3.15
CA SER A 657 -26.24 -24.50 -4.05
C SER A 657 -27.13 -25.64 -4.55
N TRP A 658 -26.56 -26.63 -5.23
CA TRP A 658 -27.29 -27.75 -5.84
C TRP A 658 -28.06 -28.65 -4.85
N GLN A 659 -27.59 -28.83 -3.60
CA GLN A 659 -28.27 -29.69 -2.62
C GLN A 659 -29.70 -29.23 -2.31
N VAL A 660 -30.68 -30.16 -2.29
CA VAL A 660 -32.07 -29.84 -1.97
C VAL A 660 -32.44 -30.23 -0.54
N ASN A 661 -33.02 -29.27 0.19
CA ASN A 661 -33.63 -29.44 1.50
C ASN A 661 -35.16 -29.59 1.33
N TYR A 662 -35.63 -30.83 1.28
CA TYR A 662 -37.05 -31.15 1.16
C TYR A 662 -37.79 -31.03 2.50
N ARG A 663 -39.02 -30.54 2.46
CA ARG A 663 -39.91 -30.45 3.62
C ARG A 663 -41.33 -30.88 3.27
N MET A 664 -42.09 -31.15 4.32
CA MET A 664 -43.51 -31.44 4.25
C MET A 664 -44.25 -30.32 4.98
N GLU A 665 -45.02 -29.53 4.23
CA GLU A 665 -45.64 -28.28 4.72
C GLU A 665 -47.04 -28.53 5.30
N SER A 666 -47.78 -29.50 4.75
CA SER A 666 -49.11 -29.91 5.24
C SER A 666 -49.52 -31.29 4.72
N GLY A 667 -50.63 -31.83 5.23
CA GLY A 667 -51.20 -33.14 4.84
C GLY A 667 -50.75 -34.34 5.67
N ASN A 668 -49.80 -34.16 6.59
CA ASN A 668 -49.23 -35.23 7.43
C ASN A 668 -49.31 -34.87 8.92
N GLU A 669 -50.48 -34.39 9.37
CA GLU A 669 -50.69 -33.92 10.74
C GLU A 669 -50.47 -35.02 11.79
N GLU A 670 -50.61 -36.29 11.37
CA GLU A 670 -50.38 -37.46 12.21
C GLU A 670 -48.92 -37.96 12.20
N GLU A 671 -48.02 -37.36 11.41
CA GLU A 671 -46.66 -37.85 11.13
C GLU A 671 -46.64 -39.31 10.61
N ALA A 672 -47.64 -39.72 9.83
CA ALA A 672 -47.74 -41.04 9.22
C ALA A 672 -46.59 -41.31 8.24
N PHE A 673 -46.11 -40.29 7.54
CA PHE A 673 -45.00 -40.38 6.57
C PHE A 673 -43.77 -39.57 7.01
N SER A 674 -42.61 -39.90 6.48
CA SER A 674 -41.37 -39.10 6.58
C SER A 674 -40.62 -39.05 5.25
N LEU A 675 -39.67 -38.12 5.14
CA LEU A 675 -38.86 -37.89 3.95
C LEU A 675 -37.44 -38.40 4.18
N VAL A 676 -36.93 -39.25 3.27
CA VAL A 676 -35.56 -39.74 3.26
C VAL A 676 -34.88 -39.25 1.98
N THR A 677 -33.98 -38.27 2.12
CA THR A 677 -33.28 -37.63 0.98
C THR A 677 -31.89 -38.22 0.78
N ASP A 678 -31.57 -38.65 -0.45
CA ASP A 678 -30.20 -38.95 -0.87
C ASP A 678 -29.51 -37.69 -1.39
N ARG A 679 -28.43 -37.29 -0.73
CA ARG A 679 -27.62 -36.11 -1.06
C ARG A 679 -26.70 -36.30 -2.28
N GLN A 680 -26.57 -37.51 -2.83
CA GLN A 680 -25.80 -37.76 -4.05
C GLN A 680 -26.65 -37.63 -5.32
N THR A 681 -27.98 -37.76 -5.21
CA THR A 681 -28.94 -37.72 -6.32
C THR A 681 -29.93 -36.56 -6.25
N ASN A 682 -30.09 -35.93 -5.06
CA ASN A 682 -31.22 -35.08 -4.69
C ASN A 682 -32.59 -35.78 -4.77
N GLU A 683 -32.63 -37.12 -4.78
CA GLU A 683 -33.86 -37.88 -4.73
C GLU A 683 -34.41 -37.91 -3.29
N VAL A 684 -35.72 -37.74 -3.13
CA VAL A 684 -36.43 -37.87 -1.86
C VAL A 684 -37.44 -39.00 -1.93
N SER A 685 -37.20 -40.03 -1.11
CA SER A 685 -38.14 -41.12 -0.89
C SER A 685 -39.15 -40.72 0.19
N LEU A 686 -40.43 -40.90 -0.11
CA LEU A 686 -41.51 -40.80 0.88
C LEU A 686 -41.69 -42.17 1.55
N VAL A 687 -41.50 -42.23 2.86
CA VAL A 687 -41.42 -43.49 3.61
C VAL A 687 -42.47 -43.54 4.73
N LEU A 688 -43.23 -44.63 4.76
CA LEU A 688 -44.22 -44.89 5.79
C LEU A 688 -43.54 -45.04 7.16
N SER A 689 -44.01 -44.27 8.14
CA SER A 689 -43.35 -44.05 9.44
C SER A 689 -44.22 -44.47 10.64
N LYS A 690 -45.54 -44.61 10.44
CA LYS A 690 -46.52 -45.21 11.36
C LYS A 690 -47.38 -46.20 10.57
N VAL A 691 -48.08 -47.10 11.24
CA VAL A 691 -49.06 -47.99 10.58
C VAL A 691 -50.28 -47.14 10.18
N LEU A 692 -50.92 -47.47 9.06
CA LEU A 692 -52.11 -46.79 8.56
C LEU A 692 -53.39 -47.44 9.14
N ASP A 693 -54.53 -46.82 8.86
CA ASP A 693 -55.86 -47.09 9.45
C ASP A 693 -56.88 -46.51 8.46
N PHE A 694 -57.43 -47.35 7.56
CA PHE A 694 -58.27 -46.91 6.44
C PHE A 694 -59.59 -46.27 6.93
N GLU A 695 -60.20 -46.83 7.97
CA GLU A 695 -61.43 -46.31 8.59
C GLU A 695 -61.27 -44.89 9.16
N ARG A 696 -60.03 -44.53 9.54
CA ARG A 696 -59.69 -43.22 10.08
C ARG A 696 -59.33 -42.21 9.01
N GLU A 697 -58.44 -42.56 8.07
CA GLU A 697 -58.02 -41.66 7.00
C GLU A 697 -57.58 -42.42 5.74
N SER A 698 -58.38 -42.31 4.69
CA SER A 698 -58.22 -43.06 3.43
C SER A 698 -57.51 -42.27 2.31
N GLU A 699 -57.35 -40.95 2.45
CA GLU A 699 -56.66 -40.09 1.47
C GLU A 699 -55.68 -39.12 2.16
N TYR A 700 -54.41 -39.17 1.77
CA TYR A 700 -53.39 -38.22 2.21
C TYR A 700 -52.94 -37.34 1.03
N ILE A 701 -53.24 -36.04 1.10
CA ILE A 701 -52.77 -35.03 0.12
C ILE A 701 -51.62 -34.25 0.76
N LEU A 702 -50.40 -34.73 0.57
CA LEU A 702 -49.20 -34.13 1.16
C LEU A 702 -48.73 -32.94 0.32
N VAL A 703 -48.44 -31.80 0.95
CA VAL A 703 -47.75 -30.68 0.28
C VAL A 703 -46.27 -30.76 0.61
N LEU A 704 -45.45 -31.00 -0.42
CA LEU A 704 -43.99 -30.99 -0.30
C LEU A 704 -43.43 -29.65 -0.78
N SER A 705 -42.35 -29.21 -0.13
CA SER A 705 -41.53 -28.10 -0.60
C SER A 705 -40.08 -28.52 -0.85
N ALA A 706 -39.44 -27.81 -1.78
CA ALA A 706 -38.03 -27.96 -2.14
C ALA A 706 -37.38 -26.58 -2.18
N GLN A 707 -36.26 -26.44 -1.46
CA GLN A 707 -35.42 -25.25 -1.45
C GLN A 707 -33.96 -25.65 -1.20
N ASN A 708 -33.00 -24.84 -1.62
CA ASN A 708 -31.59 -25.06 -1.30
C ASN A 708 -31.30 -24.68 0.18
N PRO A 709 -30.18 -25.13 0.78
CA PRO A 709 -29.70 -24.62 2.05
C PRO A 709 -29.05 -23.22 1.91
N VAL A 710 -28.57 -22.85 0.71
CA VAL A 710 -28.03 -21.52 0.37
C VAL A 710 -29.12 -20.65 -0.23
N ALA A 711 -29.13 -19.34 0.07
CA ALA A 711 -30.10 -18.42 -0.50
C ALA A 711 -29.87 -18.19 -2.01
N LEU A 712 -30.96 -18.25 -2.79
CA LEU A 712 -30.98 -17.93 -4.22
C LEU A 712 -30.45 -16.52 -4.49
N VAL A 713 -29.38 -16.41 -5.28
CA VAL A 713 -28.78 -15.13 -5.68
C VAL A 713 -29.60 -14.49 -6.80
N ARG A 714 -29.94 -15.26 -7.85
CA ARG A 714 -30.70 -14.76 -9.00
C ARG A 714 -31.29 -15.90 -9.86
N GLY A 715 -32.57 -16.22 -9.65
CA GLY A 715 -33.27 -17.27 -10.42
C GLY A 715 -34.30 -16.77 -11.43
N ARG A 716 -34.72 -17.66 -12.34
CA ARG A 716 -35.96 -17.50 -13.14
C ARG A 716 -37.21 -17.74 -12.29
N TYR A 717 -37.11 -18.68 -11.35
CA TYR A 717 -38.17 -19.06 -10.43
C TYR A 717 -37.84 -18.55 -9.01
N GLY A 718 -38.79 -18.69 -8.08
CA GLY A 718 -38.56 -18.34 -6.68
C GLY A 718 -37.62 -19.32 -5.95
N PRO A 719 -37.16 -18.99 -4.74
CA PRO A 719 -36.27 -19.83 -3.93
C PRO A 719 -36.96 -21.06 -3.30
N LEU A 720 -38.24 -21.28 -3.60
CA LEU A 720 -39.07 -22.34 -3.06
C LEU A 720 -39.95 -22.91 -4.19
N SER A 721 -39.87 -24.21 -4.41
CA SER A 721 -40.77 -24.98 -5.28
C SER A 721 -41.68 -25.83 -4.41
N THR A 722 -42.95 -25.98 -4.80
CA THR A 722 -43.95 -26.77 -4.07
C THR A 722 -44.70 -27.70 -5.00
N ALA A 723 -44.95 -28.93 -4.57
CA ALA A 723 -45.77 -29.90 -5.30
C ALA A 723 -46.64 -30.70 -4.32
N THR A 724 -47.78 -31.22 -4.81
CA THR A 724 -48.64 -32.13 -4.04
C THR A 724 -48.29 -33.58 -4.32
N VAL A 725 -48.51 -34.46 -3.34
CA VAL A 725 -48.43 -35.91 -3.48
C VAL A 725 -49.73 -36.49 -2.93
N SER A 726 -50.54 -37.07 -3.80
CA SER A 726 -51.80 -37.73 -3.42
C SER A 726 -51.55 -39.23 -3.18
N ILE A 727 -52.06 -39.75 -2.07
CA ILE A 727 -51.90 -41.14 -1.66
C ILE A 727 -53.27 -41.64 -1.20
N TYR A 728 -53.76 -42.70 -1.84
CA TYR A 728 -54.88 -43.48 -1.33
C TYR A 728 -54.35 -44.64 -0.49
N VAL A 729 -54.99 -44.84 0.66
CA VAL A 729 -54.85 -46.07 1.43
C VAL A 729 -55.77 -47.11 0.79
N ASP A 730 -55.25 -48.29 0.48
CA ASP A 730 -56.08 -49.42 0.09
C ASP A 730 -56.55 -50.17 1.35
N ASP A 731 -57.86 -50.32 1.51
CA ASP A 731 -58.56 -51.21 2.46
C ASP A 731 -58.01 -52.65 2.35
N VAL A 732 -57.66 -53.25 3.49
CA VAL A 732 -57.15 -54.62 3.58
C VAL A 732 -57.96 -55.48 4.56
N ASN A 733 -59.30 -55.41 4.50
CA ASN A 733 -60.28 -56.33 5.12
C ASN A 733 -59.80 -56.87 6.48
N GLU A 734 -60.02 -56.15 7.57
CA GLU A 734 -59.61 -56.50 8.94
C GLU A 734 -60.30 -57.80 9.45
N GLY A 735 -60.18 -58.07 10.76
CA GLY A 735 -60.96 -59.12 11.43
C GLY A 735 -62.00 -58.50 12.37
N PRO A 736 -63.25 -58.99 12.41
CA PRO A 736 -64.35 -58.29 13.08
C PRO A 736 -64.09 -58.02 14.56
N ILE A 737 -64.18 -56.76 14.95
CA ILE A 737 -63.84 -56.27 16.29
C ILE A 737 -65.08 -56.07 17.16
N LEU A 738 -64.88 -56.08 18.48
CA LEU A 738 -65.95 -55.87 19.46
C LEU A 738 -66.17 -54.38 19.73
N SER A 739 -67.44 -53.97 19.83
CA SER A 739 -67.80 -52.61 20.26
C SER A 739 -67.40 -52.28 21.72
N GLN A 740 -66.94 -53.26 22.50
CA GLN A 740 -66.44 -53.10 23.87
C GLN A 740 -65.33 -54.12 24.15
N SER A 741 -64.24 -53.69 24.79
CA SER A 741 -63.09 -54.55 25.16
C SER A 741 -63.36 -55.42 26.40
N HIS A 742 -64.41 -55.13 27.18
CA HIS A 742 -64.82 -55.91 28.34
C HIS A 742 -66.35 -55.85 28.54
N TYR A 743 -67.00 -57.02 28.50
CA TYR A 743 -68.41 -57.18 28.81
C TYR A 743 -68.57 -57.87 30.18
N GLU A 744 -69.15 -57.19 31.18
CA GLU A 744 -69.41 -57.80 32.50
C GLU A 744 -70.72 -58.60 32.47
N VAL A 745 -70.63 -59.94 32.49
CA VAL A 745 -71.79 -60.84 32.40
C VAL A 745 -71.94 -61.65 33.69
N THR A 746 -73.04 -61.41 34.43
CA THR A 746 -73.40 -62.19 35.63
C THR A 746 -74.61 -63.08 35.37
N VAL A 747 -74.45 -64.38 35.60
CA VAL A 747 -75.47 -65.42 35.34
C VAL A 747 -75.81 -66.15 36.64
N ARG A 748 -77.05 -66.63 36.75
CA ARG A 748 -77.54 -67.24 37.99
C ARG A 748 -77.53 -68.77 37.93
N GLU A 749 -77.42 -69.37 39.11
CA GLU A 749 -77.75 -70.78 39.29
C GLU A 749 -79.24 -71.05 38.95
N GLY A 750 -79.51 -72.03 38.09
CA GLY A 750 -80.87 -72.46 37.74
C GLY A 750 -81.61 -71.60 36.69
N GLU A 751 -80.91 -70.84 35.84
CA GLU A 751 -81.53 -70.20 34.68
C GLU A 751 -81.99 -71.21 33.61
N GLU A 752 -83.07 -70.89 32.91
CA GLU A 752 -83.65 -71.78 31.90
C GLU A 752 -82.79 -71.86 30.61
N PRO A 753 -82.59 -73.07 30.03
CA PRO A 753 -81.81 -73.24 28.81
C PRO A 753 -82.31 -72.38 27.65
N GLY A 754 -81.39 -71.72 26.95
CA GLY A 754 -81.72 -70.79 25.86
C GLY A 754 -82.05 -69.36 26.29
N ARG A 755 -82.11 -69.03 27.60
CA ARG A 755 -82.18 -67.64 28.05
C ARG A 755 -80.96 -66.85 27.57
N VAL A 756 -81.20 -65.67 26.99
CA VAL A 756 -80.16 -64.70 26.64
C VAL A 756 -79.54 -64.15 27.92
N ILE A 757 -78.22 -64.29 28.06
CA ILE A 757 -77.44 -63.76 29.18
C ILE A 757 -76.57 -62.55 28.80
N ALA A 758 -76.19 -62.45 27.53
CA ALA A 758 -75.51 -61.30 26.95
C ALA A 758 -75.79 -61.22 25.45
N THR A 759 -75.98 -60.00 24.94
CA THR A 759 -75.94 -59.69 23.51
C THR A 759 -74.59 -59.08 23.21
N ILE A 760 -73.81 -59.75 22.36
CA ILE A 760 -72.45 -59.34 22.00
C ILE A 760 -72.55 -58.57 20.68
N ARG A 761 -71.95 -57.38 20.63
CA ARG A 761 -71.87 -56.54 19.42
C ARG A 761 -70.46 -56.62 18.83
N GLY A 762 -70.40 -56.96 17.55
CA GLY A 762 -69.22 -56.79 16.71
C GLY A 762 -69.55 -55.93 15.49
N TYR A 763 -68.52 -55.41 14.86
CA TYR A 763 -68.53 -54.75 13.55
C TYR A 763 -67.21 -55.08 12.85
N ASP A 764 -67.20 -55.14 11.52
CA ASP A 764 -65.94 -55.10 10.76
C ASP A 764 -65.51 -53.64 10.65
N PRO A 765 -64.21 -53.30 10.81
CA PRO A 765 -63.70 -51.96 10.53
C PRO A 765 -64.11 -51.50 9.12
N ASP A 766 -63.86 -52.34 8.12
CA ASP A 766 -64.14 -52.16 6.68
C ASP A 766 -65.62 -51.80 6.37
N SER A 767 -66.55 -52.06 7.30
CA SER A 767 -67.96 -51.68 7.17
C SER A 767 -68.17 -50.17 7.41
N HIS A 768 -68.29 -49.43 6.31
CA HIS A 768 -68.32 -47.96 6.28
C HIS A 768 -69.25 -47.32 7.34
N PRO A 769 -68.79 -46.32 8.11
CA PRO A 769 -69.49 -45.86 9.31
C PRO A 769 -70.76 -45.03 9.02
N ILE A 770 -71.91 -45.49 9.51
CA ILE A 770 -73.16 -44.72 9.56
C ILE A 770 -73.52 -44.33 11.00
N SER A 771 -74.00 -43.09 11.16
CA SER A 771 -74.27 -42.35 12.39
C SER A 771 -74.76 -43.16 13.63
N PRO A 772 -74.32 -42.80 14.86
CA PRO A 772 -74.63 -43.55 16.08
C PRO A 772 -76.13 -43.54 16.42
N VAL A 773 -76.78 -44.70 16.27
CA VAL A 773 -78.17 -44.89 16.70
C VAL A 773 -78.24 -45.00 18.22
N LEU A 774 -79.08 -44.15 18.83
CA LEU A 774 -79.34 -44.08 20.27
C LEU A 774 -79.54 -45.47 20.90
N VAL A 775 -78.66 -45.83 21.83
CA VAL A 775 -78.82 -47.03 22.66
C VAL A 775 -79.99 -46.80 23.63
N GLY A 776 -81.06 -47.58 23.47
CA GLY A 776 -82.16 -47.59 24.44
C GLY A 776 -81.71 -48.16 25.78
N ASP A 777 -81.97 -47.42 26.85
CA ASP A 777 -81.66 -47.80 28.24
C ASP A 777 -82.40 -49.08 28.66
N TYR A 778 -81.73 -50.23 28.62
CA TYR A 778 -82.24 -51.49 29.18
C TYR A 778 -81.80 -51.70 30.63
N SER A 779 -82.25 -50.78 31.48
CA SER A 779 -81.95 -50.72 32.92
C SER A 779 -82.68 -51.80 33.73
N TRP A 780 -82.26 -53.07 33.62
CA TRP A 780 -82.92 -54.19 34.30
C TRP A 780 -82.22 -54.67 35.57
N LYS A 781 -82.52 -54.00 36.69
CA LYS A 781 -82.29 -54.55 38.03
C LYS A 781 -83.20 -55.77 38.27
N TYR A 782 -82.61 -56.95 38.15
CA TYR A 782 -82.79 -58.07 39.08
C TYR A 782 -84.21 -58.46 39.58
N LEU A 783 -84.74 -59.62 39.16
CA LEU A 783 -85.92 -60.28 39.78
C LEU A 783 -85.76 -61.81 39.85
N CYS A 784 -86.23 -62.49 40.92
CA CYS A 784 -85.91 -63.90 41.23
C CYS A 784 -87.15 -64.82 41.35
N THR A 785 -87.07 -65.99 40.69
CA THR A 785 -87.87 -67.23 40.88
C THR A 785 -89.42 -67.13 40.69
N PRO A 786 -90.18 -68.24 40.63
CA PRO A 786 -90.17 -69.15 39.47
C PRO A 786 -91.56 -69.62 38.97
N ARG A 787 -91.76 -69.84 37.66
CA ARG A 787 -92.62 -70.92 37.06
C ARG A 787 -92.74 -70.84 35.54
N TRP A 788 -93.06 -71.99 34.94
CA TRP A 788 -93.46 -72.20 33.54
C TRP A 788 -94.78 -71.50 33.18
N GLU A 789 -94.87 -70.91 31.99
CA GLU A 789 -95.72 -71.34 30.85
C GLU A 789 -95.49 -70.44 29.61
N ASP A 790 -96.03 -70.83 28.45
CA ASP A 790 -95.66 -70.29 27.13
C ASP A 790 -95.99 -68.81 26.88
N GLN A 791 -95.06 -68.07 26.25
CA GLN A 791 -95.37 -67.17 25.14
C GLN A 791 -94.14 -66.70 24.35
N ALA A 792 -94.38 -66.16 23.14
CA ALA A 792 -93.38 -65.71 22.17
C ALA A 792 -93.46 -64.18 21.94
N LEU A 793 -92.92 -63.71 20.80
CA LEU A 793 -92.94 -62.33 20.26
C LEU A 793 -91.90 -61.32 20.83
N VAL A 794 -91.34 -60.36 20.07
CA VAL A 794 -91.12 -60.28 18.59
C VAL A 794 -90.20 -59.09 18.19
N LEU A 795 -89.49 -59.20 17.04
CA LEU A 795 -88.88 -58.12 16.22
C LEU A 795 -87.85 -57.19 16.95
N ALA A 796 -87.11 -56.27 16.31
CA ALA A 796 -86.90 -55.95 14.88
C ALA A 796 -85.49 -55.36 14.68
N SER A 797 -84.94 -55.45 13.46
CA SER A 797 -84.37 -54.33 12.68
C SER A 797 -83.67 -54.89 11.42
N ARG A 798 -83.13 -54.01 10.58
CA ARG A 798 -82.84 -54.28 9.18
C ARG A 798 -81.38 -53.95 8.84
N ASP A 799 -80.73 -54.87 8.15
CA ASP A 799 -79.46 -54.65 7.46
C ASP A 799 -79.59 -53.56 6.38
N SER A 800 -78.58 -52.70 6.29
CA SER A 800 -78.55 -51.54 5.40
C SER A 800 -77.72 -51.78 4.13
N ASP A 801 -76.89 -52.83 4.11
CA ASP A 801 -75.79 -52.91 3.17
C ASP A 801 -76.12 -53.72 1.91
N GLY A 802 -75.40 -53.41 0.83
CA GLY A 802 -75.52 -54.14 -0.44
C GLY A 802 -74.77 -55.47 -0.39
N PRO A 803 -75.26 -56.53 -1.07
CA PRO A 803 -74.73 -57.89 -0.99
C PRO A 803 -73.41 -58.09 -1.78
N GLN A 804 -72.50 -57.13 -1.71
CA GLN A 804 -71.19 -57.14 -2.39
C GLN A 804 -70.02 -56.86 -1.43
N HIS A 805 -70.22 -56.13 -0.32
CA HIS A 805 -69.18 -55.87 0.69
C HIS A 805 -69.67 -56.02 2.15
N GLY A 806 -70.98 -55.87 2.44
CA GLY A 806 -71.53 -56.18 3.77
C GLY A 806 -71.50 -57.68 4.06
N GLY A 807 -70.59 -58.11 4.93
CA GLY A 807 -70.36 -59.52 5.28
C GLY A 807 -71.22 -60.04 6.44
N ARG A 808 -71.51 -61.35 6.45
CA ARG A 808 -72.22 -61.99 7.57
C ARG A 808 -71.24 -62.45 8.64
N LEU A 809 -71.20 -61.76 9.77
CA LEU A 809 -70.38 -62.17 10.91
C LEU A 809 -70.82 -63.52 11.48
N ASN A 810 -69.89 -64.49 11.45
CA ASN A 810 -70.15 -65.87 11.86
C ASN A 810 -69.52 -66.15 13.24
N PHE A 811 -70.38 -66.17 14.26
CA PHE A 811 -70.00 -66.36 15.66
C PHE A 811 -69.95 -67.84 16.05
N SER A 812 -68.76 -68.35 16.37
CA SER A 812 -68.49 -69.77 16.58
C SER A 812 -67.84 -70.04 17.94
N LEU A 813 -68.42 -70.95 18.74
CA LEU A 813 -67.77 -71.45 19.96
C LEU A 813 -66.58 -72.35 19.59
N ARG A 814 -65.44 -72.19 20.27
CA ARG A 814 -64.25 -73.02 20.05
C ARG A 814 -64.57 -74.52 20.15
N SER A 815 -63.83 -75.37 19.43
CA SER A 815 -64.04 -76.83 19.30
C SER A 815 -63.96 -77.66 20.60
N ASP A 816 -63.80 -77.02 21.76
CA ASP A 816 -63.78 -77.67 23.06
C ASP A 816 -65.16 -78.25 23.40
N ALA A 817 -65.18 -79.56 23.66
CA ALA A 817 -66.40 -80.29 24.00
C ALA A 817 -67.07 -79.81 25.29
N THR A 818 -66.32 -79.22 26.22
CA THR A 818 -66.87 -78.62 27.45
C THR A 818 -67.54 -77.27 27.15
N VAL A 819 -66.92 -76.43 26.34
CA VAL A 819 -67.45 -75.11 25.96
C VAL A 819 -68.74 -75.26 25.15
N ARG A 820 -68.75 -76.11 24.12
CA ARG A 820 -69.94 -76.37 23.29
C ARG A 820 -71.04 -77.15 24.02
N ARG A 821 -70.70 -77.89 25.08
CA ARG A 821 -71.69 -78.52 25.97
C ARG A 821 -72.36 -77.50 26.88
N ASN A 822 -71.62 -76.56 27.44
CA ASN A 822 -72.11 -75.65 28.47
C ASN A 822 -72.82 -74.42 27.88
N TRP A 823 -72.29 -73.89 26.78
CA TRP A 823 -72.70 -72.62 26.18
C TRP A 823 -73.29 -72.82 24.79
N LYS A 824 -74.18 -71.92 24.38
CA LYS A 824 -74.76 -71.88 23.04
C LYS A 824 -74.80 -70.44 22.54
N LEU A 825 -74.15 -70.19 21.41
CA LEU A 825 -74.35 -68.99 20.63
C LEU A 825 -75.58 -69.19 19.72
N THR A 826 -76.41 -68.16 19.62
CA THR A 826 -77.50 -68.07 18.65
C THR A 826 -77.38 -66.72 17.94
N PRO A 827 -77.01 -66.69 16.63
CA PRO A 827 -76.93 -65.45 15.88
C PRO A 827 -78.31 -64.77 15.82
N ILE A 828 -78.33 -63.45 15.96
CA ILE A 828 -79.55 -62.64 15.99
C ILE A 828 -79.80 -62.08 14.58
N ASN A 829 -78.77 -61.47 14.03
CA ASN A 829 -78.64 -60.97 12.68
C ASN A 829 -77.17 -61.17 12.27
N ASP A 830 -76.72 -60.37 11.31
CA ASP A 830 -75.43 -60.55 10.64
C ASP A 830 -74.28 -59.79 11.33
N THR A 831 -74.56 -59.05 12.41
CA THR A 831 -73.56 -58.34 13.25
C THR A 831 -73.65 -58.64 14.76
N HIS A 832 -74.72 -59.29 15.22
CA HIS A 832 -74.98 -59.55 16.65
C HIS A 832 -75.27 -61.03 16.93
N THR A 833 -74.75 -61.51 18.06
CA THR A 833 -75.06 -62.86 18.59
C THR A 833 -75.52 -62.80 20.04
N ASN A 834 -76.45 -63.70 20.39
CA ASN A 834 -76.84 -63.93 21.78
C ASN A 834 -76.05 -65.12 22.34
N LEU A 835 -75.40 -64.91 23.48
CA LEU A 835 -74.87 -65.99 24.30
C LEU A 835 -75.98 -66.48 25.24
N SER A 836 -76.10 -67.81 25.37
CA SER A 836 -77.11 -68.50 26.19
C SER A 836 -76.53 -69.77 26.82
N LEU A 837 -77.21 -70.28 27.86
CA LEU A 837 -76.88 -71.57 28.46
C LEU A 837 -77.45 -72.73 27.64
N ASN A 838 -76.61 -73.75 27.39
CA ASN A 838 -76.98 -74.97 26.66
C ASN A 838 -77.37 -76.13 27.62
N ILE A 839 -77.14 -75.96 28.92
CA ILE A 839 -77.48 -76.92 29.98
C ILE A 839 -78.24 -76.24 31.12
N PRO A 840 -79.12 -76.96 31.84
CA PRO A 840 -79.99 -76.39 32.90
C PRO A 840 -79.27 -76.06 34.22
N TYR A 841 -77.95 -76.32 34.32
CA TYR A 841 -77.17 -76.01 35.52
C TYR A 841 -75.69 -75.85 35.21
N LEU A 842 -75.07 -74.80 35.75
CA LEU A 842 -73.63 -74.62 35.87
C LEU A 842 -73.26 -74.37 37.34
N PRO A 843 -72.09 -74.86 37.82
CA PRO A 843 -71.57 -74.48 39.13
C PRO A 843 -71.27 -72.97 39.24
N PRO A 844 -71.30 -72.41 40.46
CA PRO A 844 -70.81 -71.05 40.71
C PRO A 844 -69.29 -70.88 40.51
N GLU A 845 -68.88 -70.33 39.38
CA GLU A 845 -67.47 -70.08 39.02
C GLU A 845 -67.35 -68.97 37.95
N VAL A 846 -66.14 -68.48 37.68
CA VAL A 846 -65.85 -67.62 36.53
C VAL A 846 -65.42 -68.50 35.35
N TYR A 847 -66.26 -68.60 34.34
CA TYR A 847 -65.98 -69.36 33.12
C TYR A 847 -65.48 -68.44 32.01
N THR A 848 -64.34 -68.77 31.43
CA THR A 848 -63.92 -68.15 30.16
C THR A 848 -64.62 -68.86 29.02
N VAL A 849 -65.34 -68.11 28.18
CA VAL A 849 -66.04 -68.60 26.99
C VAL A 849 -65.23 -68.21 25.75
N PRO A 850 -64.39 -69.11 25.20
CA PRO A 850 -63.65 -68.86 23.98
C PRO A 850 -64.56 -68.97 22.74
N PHE A 851 -64.70 -67.89 21.99
CA PHE A 851 -65.39 -67.87 20.70
C PHE A 851 -64.57 -67.13 19.65
N THR A 852 -64.87 -67.41 18.38
CA THR A 852 -64.38 -66.67 17.23
C THR A 852 -65.52 -65.89 16.60
N ILE A 853 -65.24 -64.69 16.11
CA ILE A 853 -66.03 -64.04 15.09
C ILE A 853 -65.22 -64.17 13.80
N SER A 854 -65.80 -64.71 12.73
CA SER A 854 -65.25 -64.50 11.39
C SER A 854 -66.12 -63.52 10.62
N ASP A 855 -65.52 -62.84 9.65
CA ASP A 855 -66.26 -62.18 8.58
C ASP A 855 -66.97 -63.22 7.68
N SER A 856 -67.39 -62.80 6.48
CA SER A 856 -67.69 -63.70 5.36
C SER A 856 -66.89 -63.40 4.10
N SER A 857 -65.63 -62.95 4.25
CA SER A 857 -64.73 -62.66 3.14
C SER A 857 -64.09 -63.95 2.58
N SER A 858 -63.15 -63.83 1.63
CA SER A 858 -62.51 -64.98 1.00
C SER A 858 -61.04 -64.71 0.68
N PRO A 859 -60.08 -65.19 1.49
CA PRO A 859 -60.23 -66.07 2.65
C PRO A 859 -60.73 -65.33 3.91
N PRO A 860 -61.65 -65.91 4.70
CA PRO A 860 -62.27 -65.21 5.82
C PRO A 860 -61.27 -64.92 6.96
N ARG A 861 -61.19 -63.65 7.40
CA ARG A 861 -60.44 -63.26 8.61
C ARG A 861 -61.24 -63.61 9.87
N SER A 862 -60.59 -63.65 11.02
CA SER A 862 -61.21 -64.14 12.27
C SER A 862 -60.56 -63.63 13.55
N THR A 863 -61.38 -63.02 14.41
CA THR A 863 -60.99 -62.47 15.71
C THR A 863 -61.28 -63.48 16.84
N PHE A 864 -60.30 -63.72 17.70
CA PHE A 864 -60.40 -64.66 18.83
C PHE A 864 -60.69 -63.94 20.14
N ILE A 865 -61.82 -64.27 20.79
CA ILE A 865 -62.28 -63.61 22.01
C ILE A 865 -62.44 -64.62 23.15
N ASN A 866 -61.98 -64.23 24.33
CA ASN A 866 -62.11 -64.97 25.59
C ASN A 866 -63.01 -64.18 26.56
N LEU A 867 -64.32 -64.41 26.54
CA LEU A 867 -65.27 -63.67 27.38
C LEU A 867 -65.37 -64.27 28.79
N PRO A 868 -65.02 -63.55 29.87
CA PRO A 868 -65.28 -64.01 31.24
C PRO A 868 -66.77 -63.87 31.59
N VAL A 869 -67.44 -64.98 31.85
CA VAL A 869 -68.83 -65.06 32.34
C VAL A 869 -68.82 -65.55 33.79
N THR A 870 -69.37 -64.76 34.70
CA THR A 870 -69.41 -65.13 36.12
C THR A 870 -70.76 -65.76 36.47
N VAL A 871 -70.75 -67.06 36.81
CA VAL A 871 -71.92 -67.79 37.30
C VAL A 871 -71.93 -67.76 38.82
N CYS A 872 -73.06 -67.42 39.45
CA CYS A 872 -73.11 -67.25 40.90
C CYS A 872 -74.50 -67.44 41.54
N PRO A 873 -74.54 -67.82 42.83
CA PRO A 873 -75.76 -67.82 43.61
C PRO A 873 -76.28 -66.40 43.79
N CYS A 874 -77.54 -66.14 43.45
CA CYS A 874 -78.12 -64.81 43.60
C CYS A 874 -78.71 -64.58 45.00
N ASN A 875 -78.79 -63.31 45.40
CA ASN A 875 -79.60 -62.90 46.54
C ASN A 875 -81.05 -62.58 46.09
N ILE A 876 -81.94 -62.28 47.05
CA ILE A 876 -83.34 -61.90 46.78
C ILE A 876 -83.51 -60.54 46.06
N ARG A 877 -82.42 -59.78 45.87
CA ARG A 877 -82.33 -58.61 45.00
C ARG A 877 -81.54 -58.93 43.71
N GLY A 878 -81.43 -60.21 43.35
CA GLY A 878 -80.73 -60.75 42.18
C GLY A 878 -79.24 -60.46 42.03
N ASN A 879 -78.59 -59.71 42.94
CA ASN A 879 -77.14 -59.52 42.89
C ASN A 879 -76.41 -60.86 43.10
N CYS A 880 -75.32 -61.03 42.36
CA CYS A 880 -74.35 -62.10 42.45
C CYS A 880 -73.75 -62.16 43.88
N LYS A 881 -74.01 -63.24 44.66
CA LYS A 881 -73.36 -63.49 45.95
C LYS A 881 -71.97 -64.10 45.72
N ILE A 882 -71.06 -63.32 45.15
CA ILE A 882 -69.63 -63.60 45.32
C ILE A 882 -69.33 -63.37 46.81
N ALA A 883 -69.19 -64.45 47.58
CA ALA A 883 -68.49 -64.36 48.85
C ALA A 883 -67.08 -63.85 48.52
N ALA A 884 -66.63 -62.78 49.18
CA ALA A 884 -65.40 -62.10 48.84
C ALA A 884 -64.16 -62.99 49.11
N LYS A 885 -63.85 -63.88 48.17
CA LYS A 885 -62.50 -64.38 47.95
C LYS A 885 -61.64 -63.16 47.67
N LYS A 886 -60.96 -62.72 48.73
CA LYS A 886 -59.97 -61.66 48.71
C LYS A 886 -59.03 -61.90 47.53
N LEU A 887 -59.06 -61.01 46.54
CA LEU A 887 -58.09 -60.98 45.46
C LEU A 887 -56.71 -60.69 46.07
N GLN A 888 -55.97 -61.76 46.38
CA GLN A 888 -54.53 -61.68 46.64
C GLN A 888 -53.88 -61.32 45.30
N GLY A 889 -53.56 -60.05 45.10
CA GLY A 889 -53.05 -59.59 43.80
C GLY A 889 -53.28 -58.14 43.43
N MET A 890 -53.80 -57.27 44.31
CA MET A 890 -53.64 -55.83 44.14
C MET A 890 -52.99 -55.21 45.38
N PRO A 891 -51.98 -54.33 45.23
CA PRO A 891 -51.38 -53.63 46.36
C PRO A 891 -52.38 -52.65 46.98
N THR A 892 -52.39 -52.52 48.30
CA THR A 892 -53.11 -51.41 48.95
C THR A 892 -52.43 -50.08 48.62
N VAL A 893 -53.14 -48.96 48.77
CA VAL A 893 -52.62 -47.62 48.39
C VAL A 893 -51.31 -47.26 49.10
N GLN A 894 -51.05 -47.78 50.31
CA GLN A 894 -49.75 -47.65 50.98
C GLN A 894 -48.61 -48.36 50.23
N SER A 895 -48.87 -49.50 49.60
CA SER A 895 -47.91 -50.17 48.71
C SER A 895 -47.79 -49.47 47.36
N ALA A 896 -48.82 -48.79 46.84
CA ALA A 896 -48.67 -47.96 45.65
C ALA A 896 -47.71 -46.78 45.89
N VAL A 897 -47.84 -46.09 47.03
CA VAL A 897 -46.88 -45.05 47.47
C VAL A 897 -45.50 -45.66 47.76
N GLY A 898 -45.44 -46.84 48.38
CA GLY A 898 -44.18 -47.56 48.61
C GLY A 898 -43.47 -48.00 47.33
N ILE A 899 -44.21 -48.38 46.29
CA ILE A 899 -43.68 -48.73 44.96
C ILE A 899 -43.27 -47.46 44.19
N LEU A 900 -44.00 -46.34 44.31
CA LEU A 900 -43.53 -45.06 43.77
C LEU A 900 -42.23 -44.61 44.44
N LEU A 901 -42.16 -44.61 45.77
CA LEU A 901 -40.93 -44.27 46.49
C LEU A 901 -39.80 -45.27 46.21
N GLY A 902 -40.11 -46.56 46.03
CA GLY A 902 -39.15 -47.58 45.63
C GLY A 902 -38.62 -47.37 44.21
N THR A 903 -39.48 -47.05 43.25
CA THR A 903 -39.08 -46.76 41.87
C THR A 903 -38.33 -45.42 41.77
N PHE A 904 -38.75 -44.36 42.47
CA PHE A 904 -37.99 -43.11 42.52
C PHE A 904 -36.64 -43.23 43.24
N THR A 905 -36.52 -44.08 44.27
CA THR A 905 -35.19 -44.36 44.88
C THR A 905 -34.33 -45.26 44.01
N VAL A 906 -34.88 -46.25 43.31
CA VAL A 906 -34.13 -47.06 42.32
C VAL A 906 -33.69 -46.22 41.12
N ILE A 907 -34.57 -45.38 40.56
CA ILE A 907 -34.23 -44.43 39.49
C ILE A 907 -33.21 -43.41 40.00
N GLY A 908 -33.35 -42.90 41.22
CA GLY A 908 -32.37 -42.01 41.85
C GLY A 908 -30.99 -42.67 42.04
N ILE A 909 -30.95 -43.95 42.42
CA ILE A 909 -29.71 -44.73 42.53
C ILE A 909 -29.12 -45.00 41.14
N ILE A 910 -29.94 -45.33 40.13
CA ILE A 910 -29.48 -45.52 38.75
C ILE A 910 -28.91 -44.21 38.18
N LEU A 911 -29.59 -43.08 38.38
CA LEU A 911 -29.11 -41.76 37.97
C LEU A 911 -27.85 -41.35 38.74
N ALA A 912 -27.75 -41.63 40.05
CA ALA A 912 -26.53 -41.40 40.81
C ALA A 912 -25.37 -42.28 40.33
N VAL A 913 -25.60 -43.55 40.00
CA VAL A 913 -24.59 -44.45 39.43
C VAL A 913 -24.18 -43.99 38.03
N ILE A 914 -25.12 -43.55 37.18
CA ILE A 914 -24.82 -42.96 35.87
C ILE A 914 -24.01 -41.67 36.02
N PHE A 915 -24.39 -40.78 36.94
CA PHE A 915 -23.70 -39.52 37.18
C PHE A 915 -22.28 -39.74 37.74
N VAL A 916 -22.10 -40.69 38.67
CA VAL A 916 -20.78 -41.10 39.17
C VAL A 916 -19.95 -41.75 38.05
N ARG A 917 -20.55 -42.58 37.19
CA ARG A 917 -19.85 -43.23 36.07
C ARG A 917 -19.41 -42.24 34.99
N LEU A 918 -20.25 -41.26 34.66
CA LEU A 918 -19.91 -40.14 33.77
C LEU A 918 -18.85 -39.23 34.40
N SER A 919 -18.95 -38.95 35.70
CA SER A 919 -17.93 -38.19 36.45
C SER A 919 -16.56 -38.89 36.48
N TYR A 920 -16.54 -40.23 36.37
CA TYR A 920 -15.32 -41.04 36.30
C TYR A 920 -14.75 -41.25 34.89
N GLN A 921 -15.42 -40.78 33.83
CA GLN A 921 -14.97 -40.93 32.44
C GLN A 921 -14.39 -39.65 31.81
N ASN A 922 -14.05 -38.65 32.62
CA ASN A 922 -13.37 -37.42 32.17
C ASN A 922 -11.93 -37.30 32.72
N PRO A 923 -10.94 -37.97 32.11
CA PRO A 923 -9.57 -37.47 32.11
C PRO A 923 -9.45 -36.31 31.11
N LYS A 924 -9.03 -35.14 31.59
CA LYS A 924 -8.20 -34.22 30.78
C LYS A 924 -6.86 -34.94 30.56
N GLU A 925 -6.07 -34.78 29.50
CA GLU A 925 -5.48 -33.58 28.85
C GLU A 925 -5.06 -33.99 27.40
N GLU A 926 -5.20 -33.16 26.37
CA GLU A 926 -4.28 -32.11 25.89
C GLU A 926 -3.13 -32.61 24.95
N ASN A 927 -3.01 -31.94 23.78
CA ASN A 927 -1.80 -31.73 22.96
C ASN A 927 -1.14 -32.86 22.10
N LYS A 928 -0.78 -32.44 20.86
CA LYS A 928 0.36 -32.83 19.98
C LYS A 928 0.38 -34.11 19.10
N SER A 929 0.29 -33.81 17.79
CA SER A 929 1.25 -34.14 16.69
C SER A 929 1.42 -35.54 16.07
N ASN A 930 1.42 -35.51 14.73
CA ASN A 930 2.18 -36.31 13.74
C ASN A 930 1.87 -37.80 13.47
N GLN A 931 1.60 -38.06 12.17
CA GLN A 931 1.92 -39.28 11.39
C GLN A 931 1.15 -40.57 11.81
N GLU A 932 0.95 -41.58 10.95
CA GLU A 932 1.45 -41.86 9.59
C GLU A 932 0.37 -42.57 8.73
N LEU A 933 0.57 -42.73 7.42
CA LEU A 933 -0.31 -43.53 6.54
C LEU A 933 0.09 -45.01 6.53
N VAL A 934 -0.88 -45.93 6.49
CA VAL A 934 -0.94 -47.10 5.57
C VAL A 934 -2.27 -47.87 5.78
N PRO A 935 -2.92 -48.41 4.72
CA PRO A 935 -4.28 -48.97 4.82
C PRO A 935 -4.34 -50.47 5.08
N LEU A 936 -5.50 -50.93 5.60
CA LEU A 936 -5.87 -52.35 5.64
C LEU A 936 -7.17 -52.59 4.85
N LYS A 937 -7.08 -53.42 3.80
CA LYS A 937 -8.25 -53.98 3.12
C LYS A 937 -8.90 -55.05 4.01
N ILE A 938 -10.21 -55.03 4.15
CA ILE A 938 -11.01 -56.24 4.33
C ILE A 938 -12.17 -56.17 3.34
N SER A 939 -12.44 -57.29 2.68
CA SER A 939 -13.55 -57.47 1.75
C SER A 939 -14.51 -58.54 2.28
N ILE A 940 -15.78 -58.19 2.36
CA ILE A 940 -16.92 -58.85 1.69
C ILE A 940 -17.98 -57.77 1.52
#